data_AF-A0A970WJ06-F1
#
_entry.id   AF-A0A970WJ06-F1
#
_cell.length_a   1.000
_cell.length_b   1.000
_cell.length_c   1.000
_cell.angle_alpha   90.00
_cell.angle_beta   90.00
_cell.angle_gamma   90.00
#
_symmetry.space_group_name_H-M   'P 1'
#
loop_
_entity.id
_entity.type
_entity.pdbx_description
1 polymer ?
#
loop_
_entity_poly.entity_id
_entity_poly.type
_entity_poly.pdbx_seq_one_letter_code
_entity_poly.pdbx_strand_id
1 'polypeptide(L)'
;MSQPDADVSASGPPRRRLKRWSIVAGIVVVAAVSMAVFGPGLLAWQARQMASRRLAVGAITAAEQWAAWSAWFDPSDGRTDLVRATCLRQCYKESLWNEAVASAERHNAPDRLIHREKQLGRVQAGTFDNPESELTALVDAGASSDAVCTAFVHGYLARKDAPRAEMVLEAWTKENPRSAQLVFMRGVYWQWLADAAGDLTRQVQCFDRAEGEFRNAVAQEPRHEPARKALADLLEDQDRLEEALAVYDALAAQAPTNESAQVGRARVLRGLGFLERARAALTSLGASLEASPAAASEMAQIELESGNYAEAERWFRLEDPETTADADVLRAAASGRAIGGDTTGAERLLLRLDRENAAWARQNELLARLATGPYDPKAEAELRSLTSAGAAAPAVEPSGEARPGVPASDLYVERCGGCHGSNGDGNGRGARHLFPRPRSFRNEQFRLAGTVGGVPTLEDVVSAIQRGMSGTSMRAYDELTDDERTQLAREVLQFRREGVRAQVVRTLREQEEEIDDAEVDEITDFTTTAGEVVHVPQIVPADSATIARGKETYLALGCAHCHGEDGTGVWDTPLYDESERPAPPRDLVHEPLKGGNEPESIYLRIVVGMPGTPHPSASNVPANELVRLVQYCRSLSREPKRVLNNHERTVETSRRNPLWAFAISSQSGVPWESRQGLPDR
;
A
#
# COMPACT_ATOMS: atom_id res chain seq x y z
N MET A 1 -33.01 -106.13 -49.28
CA MET A 1 -31.91 -105.48 -50.02
C MET A 1 -31.57 -104.21 -49.27
N SER A 2 -30.39 -104.20 -48.66
CA SER A 2 -29.90 -103.15 -47.77
C SER A 2 -28.81 -102.36 -48.49
N GLN A 3 -28.95 -101.04 -48.58
CA GLN A 3 -27.86 -100.07 -48.47
C GLN A 3 -28.46 -98.69 -48.10
N PRO A 4 -27.85 -97.93 -47.17
CA PRO A 4 -28.16 -96.54 -46.92
C PRO A 4 -27.12 -95.63 -47.61
N ASP A 5 -27.57 -94.53 -48.22
CA ASP A 5 -26.68 -93.41 -48.55
C ASP A 5 -27.14 -92.17 -47.78
N ALA A 6 -26.20 -91.65 -46.99
CA ALA A 6 -26.27 -90.38 -46.32
C ALA A 6 -25.96 -89.27 -47.33
N ASP A 7 -26.66 -88.13 -47.23
CA ASP A 7 -26.04 -86.87 -47.60
C ASP A 7 -26.51 -85.73 -46.69
N VAL A 8 -25.55 -85.16 -45.98
CA VAL A 8 -25.66 -83.99 -45.13
C VAL A 8 -25.03 -82.85 -45.90
N SER A 9 -25.84 -81.90 -46.38
CA SER A 9 -25.35 -80.67 -46.99
C SER A 9 -25.84 -79.47 -46.18
N ALA A 10 -24.91 -78.90 -45.42
CA ALA A 10 -25.08 -77.74 -44.57
C ALA A 10 -25.37 -76.47 -45.41
N SER A 11 -26.47 -75.80 -45.11
CA SER A 11 -26.74 -74.43 -45.54
C SER A 11 -25.78 -73.46 -44.83
N GLY A 12 -24.72 -73.02 -45.52
CA GLY A 12 -23.83 -71.97 -45.03
C GLY A 12 -24.55 -70.61 -44.95
N PRO A 13 -24.24 -69.74 -43.96
CA PRO A 13 -24.89 -68.44 -43.81
C PRO A 13 -24.48 -67.47 -44.95
N PRO A 14 -25.30 -66.45 -45.26
CA PRO A 14 -25.09 -65.60 -46.43
C PRO A 14 -23.87 -64.70 -46.23
N ARG A 15 -22.76 -65.06 -46.88
CA ARG A 15 -21.46 -64.33 -46.91
C ARG A 15 -21.56 -62.83 -47.24
N ARG A 16 -22.71 -62.32 -47.73
CA ARG A 16 -22.93 -60.89 -48.06
C ARG A 16 -23.23 -59.99 -46.85
N ARG A 17 -23.84 -60.47 -45.76
CA ARG A 17 -24.12 -59.63 -44.58
C ARG A 17 -22.87 -59.38 -43.74
N LEU A 18 -22.06 -60.41 -43.48
CA LEU A 18 -20.78 -60.29 -42.77
C LEU A 18 -19.84 -59.30 -43.44
N LYS A 19 -19.74 -59.31 -44.78
CA LYS A 19 -18.89 -58.40 -45.56
C LYS A 19 -19.29 -56.92 -45.42
N ARG A 20 -20.59 -56.61 -45.24
CA ARG A 20 -21.06 -55.24 -44.98
C ARG A 20 -20.69 -54.76 -43.58
N TRP A 21 -20.79 -55.63 -42.57
CA TRP A 21 -20.37 -55.29 -41.20
C TRP A 21 -18.85 -55.15 -41.07
N SER A 22 -18.05 -55.91 -41.83
CA SER A 22 -16.58 -55.72 -41.87
C SER A 22 -16.18 -54.40 -42.54
N ILE A 23 -16.91 -53.99 -43.60
CA ILE A 23 -16.67 -52.69 -44.26
C ILE A 23 -17.08 -51.54 -43.33
N VAL A 24 -18.24 -51.63 -42.67
CA VAL A 24 -18.67 -50.63 -41.69
C VAL A 24 -17.71 -50.55 -40.50
N ALA A 25 -17.28 -51.70 -39.96
CA ALA A 25 -16.26 -51.74 -38.89
C ALA A 25 -14.92 -51.16 -39.36
N GLY A 26 -14.48 -51.45 -40.59
CA GLY A 26 -13.29 -50.86 -41.18
C GLY A 26 -13.39 -49.35 -41.35
N ILE A 27 -14.54 -48.83 -41.80
CA ILE A 27 -14.80 -47.39 -41.90
C ILE A 27 -14.79 -46.75 -40.50
N VAL A 28 -15.39 -47.39 -39.49
CA VAL A 28 -15.39 -46.88 -38.11
C VAL A 28 -13.99 -46.85 -37.54
N VAL A 29 -13.15 -47.88 -37.77
CA VAL A 29 -11.76 -47.89 -37.33
C VAL A 29 -10.95 -46.83 -38.06
N VAL A 30 -11.10 -46.68 -39.38
CA VAL A 30 -10.41 -45.63 -40.15
C VAL A 30 -10.86 -44.24 -39.68
N ALA A 31 -12.15 -44.04 -39.40
CA ALA A 31 -12.66 -42.78 -38.86
C ALA A 31 -12.14 -42.51 -37.44
N ALA A 32 -12.06 -43.52 -36.58
CA ALA A 32 -11.50 -43.40 -35.23
C ALA A 32 -10.00 -43.09 -35.26
N VAL A 33 -9.23 -43.76 -36.12
CA VAL A 33 -7.81 -43.47 -36.35
C VAL A 33 -7.62 -42.08 -36.96
N SER A 34 -8.44 -41.68 -37.95
CA SER A 34 -8.38 -40.34 -38.54
C SER A 34 -8.70 -39.26 -37.51
N MET A 35 -9.69 -39.49 -36.64
CA MET A 35 -10.05 -38.58 -35.58
C MET A 35 -8.98 -38.51 -34.48
N ALA A 36 -8.31 -39.62 -34.17
CA ALA A 36 -7.19 -39.65 -33.22
C ALA A 36 -5.94 -38.92 -33.78
N VAL A 37 -5.70 -38.98 -35.09
CA VAL A 37 -4.52 -38.38 -35.73
C VAL A 37 -4.74 -36.91 -36.10
N PHE A 38 -5.90 -36.55 -36.66
CA PHE A 38 -6.17 -35.19 -37.19
C PHE A 38 -7.12 -34.37 -36.31
N GLY A 39 -7.87 -35.01 -35.41
CA GLY A 39 -8.79 -34.34 -34.51
C GLY A 39 -8.11 -33.33 -33.57
N PRO A 40 -6.97 -33.65 -32.93
CA PRO A 40 -6.28 -32.72 -32.05
C PRO A 40 -5.84 -31.43 -32.78
N GLY A 41 -5.24 -31.54 -33.96
CA GLY A 41 -4.83 -30.38 -34.75
C GLY A 41 -6.01 -29.49 -35.21
N LEU A 42 -7.15 -30.10 -35.57
CA LEU A 42 -8.36 -29.35 -35.92
C LEU A 42 -8.95 -28.61 -34.72
N LEU A 43 -9.01 -29.27 -33.55
CA LEU A 43 -9.50 -28.67 -32.31
C LEU A 43 -8.58 -27.56 -31.82
N ALA A 44 -7.25 -27.75 -31.92
CA ALA A 44 -6.27 -26.71 -31.62
C ALA A 44 -6.44 -25.49 -32.55
N TRP A 45 -6.63 -25.73 -33.86
CA TRP A 45 -6.92 -24.65 -34.81
C TRP A 45 -8.20 -23.89 -34.46
N GLN A 46 -9.30 -24.59 -34.14
CA GLN A 46 -10.56 -23.95 -33.73
C GLN A 46 -10.39 -23.13 -32.45
N ALA A 47 -9.68 -23.67 -31.46
CA ALA A 47 -9.39 -22.98 -30.21
C ALA A 47 -8.58 -21.69 -30.46
N ARG A 48 -7.58 -21.71 -31.35
CA ARG A 48 -6.84 -20.49 -31.75
C ARG A 48 -7.73 -19.47 -32.45
N GLN A 49 -8.62 -19.90 -33.35
CA GLN A 49 -9.57 -18.98 -33.99
C GLN A 49 -10.48 -18.30 -32.97
N MET A 50 -10.92 -19.03 -31.95
CA MET A 50 -11.68 -18.45 -30.84
C MET A 50 -10.82 -17.49 -30.03
N ALA A 51 -9.57 -17.83 -29.71
CA ALA A 51 -8.64 -16.95 -29.02
C ALA A 51 -8.44 -15.63 -29.79
N SER A 52 -8.18 -15.69 -31.10
CA SER A 52 -8.04 -14.49 -31.95
C SER A 52 -9.31 -13.62 -31.98
N ARG A 53 -10.50 -14.24 -31.98
CA ARG A 53 -11.78 -13.49 -31.90
C ARG A 53 -11.96 -12.80 -30.56
N ARG A 54 -11.51 -13.42 -29.46
CA ARG A 54 -11.55 -12.80 -28.11
C ARG A 54 -10.56 -11.65 -28.00
N LEU A 55 -9.35 -11.81 -28.53
CA LEU A 55 -8.36 -10.73 -28.63
C LEU A 55 -8.89 -9.53 -29.41
N ALA A 56 -9.60 -9.77 -30.53
CA ALA A 56 -10.13 -8.70 -31.37
C ALA A 56 -11.16 -7.79 -30.64
N VAL A 57 -11.78 -8.26 -29.57
CA VAL A 57 -12.72 -7.47 -28.74
C VAL A 57 -12.11 -7.06 -27.39
N GLY A 58 -10.80 -7.24 -27.20
CA GLY A 58 -10.11 -6.88 -25.96
C GLY A 58 -10.39 -7.82 -24.77
N ALA A 59 -10.96 -9.01 -25.01
CA ALA A 59 -11.23 -10.01 -23.98
C ALA A 59 -10.00 -10.91 -23.76
N ILE A 60 -8.94 -10.34 -23.19
CA ILE A 60 -7.61 -10.96 -23.11
C ILE A 60 -7.63 -12.24 -22.28
N THR A 61 -8.26 -12.25 -21.10
CA THR A 61 -8.30 -13.44 -20.24
C THR A 61 -9.02 -14.60 -20.93
N ALA A 62 -10.12 -14.31 -21.63
CA ALA A 62 -10.83 -15.32 -22.41
C ALA A 62 -9.97 -15.84 -23.58
N ALA A 63 -9.17 -14.97 -24.21
CA ALA A 63 -8.26 -15.39 -25.27
C ALA A 63 -7.16 -16.32 -24.76
N GLU A 64 -6.58 -16.03 -23.60
CA GLU A 64 -5.58 -16.90 -22.96
C GLU A 64 -6.17 -18.27 -22.60
N GLN A 65 -7.40 -18.33 -22.10
CA GLN A 65 -8.08 -19.60 -21.85
C GLN A 65 -8.24 -20.43 -23.14
N TRP A 66 -8.65 -19.82 -24.25
CA TRP A 66 -8.72 -20.51 -25.54
C TRP A 66 -7.34 -20.90 -26.08
N ALA A 67 -6.31 -20.11 -25.84
CA ALA A 67 -4.93 -20.48 -26.16
C ALA A 67 -4.47 -21.69 -25.32
N ALA A 68 -4.84 -21.76 -24.04
CA ALA A 68 -4.56 -22.92 -23.19
C ALA A 68 -5.27 -24.19 -23.69
N TRP A 69 -6.53 -24.09 -24.14
CA TRP A 69 -7.20 -25.21 -24.82
C TRP A 69 -6.46 -25.63 -26.09
N SER A 70 -5.99 -24.68 -26.90
CA SER A 70 -5.16 -24.98 -28.08
C SER A 70 -3.88 -25.73 -27.70
N ALA A 71 -3.17 -25.26 -26.68
CA ALA A 71 -1.94 -25.91 -26.18
C ALA A 71 -2.21 -27.31 -25.61
N TRP A 72 -3.39 -27.54 -25.03
CA TRP A 72 -3.77 -28.87 -24.55
C TRP A 72 -3.98 -29.86 -25.71
N PHE A 73 -4.60 -29.43 -26.80
CA PHE A 73 -4.81 -30.26 -27.98
C PHE A 73 -3.54 -30.45 -28.82
N ASP A 74 -2.71 -29.42 -28.93
CA ASP A 74 -1.46 -29.44 -29.71
C ASP A 74 -0.38 -28.58 -29.02
N PRO A 75 0.39 -29.17 -28.07
CA PRO A 75 1.38 -28.44 -27.28
C PRO A 75 2.57 -27.90 -28.07
N SER A 76 2.82 -28.43 -29.27
CA SER A 76 4.02 -28.11 -30.07
C SER A 76 3.75 -27.13 -31.22
N ASP A 77 2.53 -26.60 -31.37
CA ASP A 77 2.24 -25.57 -32.37
C ASP A 77 2.59 -24.18 -31.86
N GLY A 78 3.72 -23.64 -32.33
CA GLY A 78 4.20 -22.31 -31.96
C GLY A 78 3.25 -21.16 -32.33
N ARG A 79 2.20 -21.39 -33.14
CA ARG A 79 1.15 -20.38 -33.35
C ARG A 79 0.34 -20.12 -32.08
N THR A 80 0.20 -21.11 -31.20
CA THR A 80 -0.45 -20.96 -29.89
C THR A 80 0.37 -20.02 -29.00
N ASP A 81 1.69 -20.17 -29.01
CA ASP A 81 2.61 -19.31 -28.27
C ASP A 81 2.58 -17.86 -28.79
N LEU A 82 2.41 -17.66 -30.10
CA LEU A 82 2.22 -16.31 -30.66
C LEU A 82 0.93 -15.65 -30.21
N VAL A 83 -0.17 -16.40 -30.05
CA VAL A 83 -1.42 -15.85 -29.48
C VAL A 83 -1.19 -15.40 -28.05
N ARG A 84 -0.47 -16.19 -27.25
CA ARG A 84 -0.06 -15.82 -25.90
C ARG A 84 0.85 -14.60 -25.89
N ALA A 85 1.82 -14.52 -26.80
CA ALA A 85 2.66 -13.34 -26.97
C ALA A 85 1.83 -12.09 -27.24
N THR A 86 0.86 -12.15 -28.16
CA THR A 86 -0.04 -11.01 -28.43
C THR A 86 -0.82 -10.58 -27.18
N CYS A 87 -1.32 -11.51 -26.36
CA CYS A 87 -1.99 -11.20 -25.08
C CYS A 87 -1.05 -10.43 -24.14
N LEU A 88 0.16 -10.96 -23.95
CA LEU A 88 1.17 -10.39 -23.04
C LEU A 88 1.64 -9.00 -23.50
N ARG A 89 1.77 -8.78 -24.82
CA ARG A 89 2.12 -7.47 -25.39
C ARG A 89 1.02 -6.44 -25.16
N GLN A 90 -0.25 -6.81 -25.31
CA GLN A 90 -1.38 -5.92 -25.02
C GLN A 90 -1.48 -5.57 -23.52
N CYS A 91 -1.02 -6.47 -22.65
CA CYS A 91 -0.92 -6.26 -21.21
C CYS A 91 0.39 -5.62 -20.75
N TYR A 92 1.28 -5.18 -21.65
CA TYR A 92 2.59 -4.58 -21.32
C TYR A 92 3.53 -5.47 -20.48
N LYS A 93 3.37 -6.79 -20.54
CA LYS A 93 4.24 -7.76 -19.83
C LYS A 93 5.45 -8.14 -20.68
N GLU A 94 6.41 -7.21 -20.88
CA GLU A 94 7.52 -7.35 -21.84
C GLU A 94 8.41 -8.59 -21.63
N SER A 95 8.83 -8.87 -20.40
CA SER A 95 9.67 -10.05 -20.09
C SER A 95 8.96 -11.35 -20.50
N LEU A 96 7.70 -11.52 -20.09
CA LEU A 96 6.90 -12.69 -20.46
C LEU A 96 6.60 -12.74 -21.96
N TRP A 97 6.42 -11.58 -22.60
CA TRP A 97 6.25 -11.49 -24.05
C TRP A 97 7.48 -12.02 -24.79
N ASN A 98 8.68 -11.60 -24.41
CA ASN A 98 9.94 -12.09 -24.98
C ASN A 98 10.08 -13.61 -24.85
N GLU A 99 9.73 -14.16 -23.68
CA GLU A 99 9.72 -15.61 -23.44
C GLU A 99 8.72 -16.35 -24.32
N ALA A 100 7.51 -15.80 -24.48
CA ALA A 100 6.47 -16.38 -25.34
C ALA A 100 6.87 -16.36 -26.82
N VAL A 101 7.51 -15.28 -27.29
CA VAL A 101 8.06 -15.20 -28.65
C VAL A 101 9.19 -16.22 -28.85
N ALA A 102 10.10 -16.36 -27.89
CA ALA A 102 11.15 -17.39 -27.95
C ALA A 102 10.58 -18.81 -27.90
N SER A 103 9.48 -19.03 -27.18
CA SER A 103 8.74 -20.30 -27.20
C SER A 103 8.17 -20.59 -28.58
N ALA A 104 7.54 -19.60 -29.21
CA ALA A 104 7.02 -19.73 -30.56
C ALA A 104 8.10 -20.11 -31.59
N GLU A 105 9.31 -19.56 -31.46
CA GLU A 105 10.48 -19.93 -32.28
C GLU A 105 10.86 -21.40 -32.08
N ARG A 106 10.98 -21.87 -30.82
CA ARG A 106 11.30 -23.27 -30.51
C ARG A 106 10.24 -24.24 -31.02
N HIS A 107 8.98 -23.82 -31.02
CA HIS A 107 7.84 -24.58 -31.52
C HIS A 107 7.55 -24.35 -33.02
N ASN A 108 8.54 -23.87 -33.78
CA ASN A 108 8.50 -23.72 -35.25
C ASN A 108 7.28 -22.93 -35.76
N ALA A 109 6.91 -21.85 -35.07
CA ALA A 109 5.93 -20.92 -35.60
C ALA A 109 6.44 -20.31 -36.93
N PRO A 110 5.55 -19.93 -37.87
CA PRO A 110 5.99 -19.34 -39.13
C PRO A 110 6.79 -18.04 -38.93
N ASP A 111 7.97 -17.95 -39.54
CA ASP A 111 8.89 -16.80 -39.41
C ASP A 111 8.22 -15.45 -39.66
N ARG A 112 7.33 -15.38 -40.65
CA ARG A 112 6.55 -14.17 -40.96
C ARG A 112 5.73 -13.68 -39.75
N LEU A 113 5.12 -14.59 -39.01
CA LEU A 113 4.27 -14.23 -37.86
C LEU A 113 5.11 -13.84 -36.64
N ILE A 114 6.25 -14.50 -36.44
CA ILE A 114 7.23 -14.15 -35.40
C ILE A 114 7.79 -12.76 -35.68
N HIS A 115 8.23 -12.51 -36.91
CA HIS A 115 8.78 -11.22 -37.32
C HIS A 115 7.76 -10.09 -37.14
N ARG A 116 6.50 -10.32 -37.55
CA ARG A 116 5.40 -9.38 -37.34
C ARG A 116 5.19 -9.04 -35.86
N GLU A 117 5.14 -10.05 -34.98
CA GLU A 117 4.93 -9.82 -33.55
C GLU A 117 6.10 -9.06 -32.92
N LYS A 118 7.35 -9.41 -33.28
CA LYS A 118 8.55 -8.66 -32.88
C LYS A 118 8.55 -7.22 -33.36
N GLN A 119 8.14 -6.97 -34.61
CA GLN A 119 8.02 -5.62 -35.14
C GLN A 119 6.96 -4.81 -34.39
N LEU A 120 5.78 -5.38 -34.11
CA LEU A 120 4.75 -4.71 -33.32
C LEU A 120 5.25 -4.35 -31.92
N GLY A 121 5.96 -5.26 -31.25
CA GLY A 121 6.59 -5.00 -29.94
C GLY A 121 7.59 -3.85 -30.00
N ARG A 122 8.49 -3.86 -30.99
CA ARG A 122 9.46 -2.76 -31.20
C ARG A 122 8.79 -1.41 -31.43
N VAL A 123 7.78 -1.37 -32.32
CA VAL A 123 7.05 -0.14 -32.62
C VAL A 123 6.32 0.37 -31.38
N GLN A 124 5.64 -0.51 -30.64
CA GLN A 124 4.95 -0.18 -29.39
C GLN A 124 5.90 0.38 -28.32
N ALA A 125 7.15 -0.10 -28.25
CA ALA A 125 8.19 0.41 -27.37
C ALA A 125 8.83 1.73 -27.83
N GLY A 126 8.42 2.27 -28.99
CA GLY A 126 9.01 3.50 -29.55
C GLY A 126 10.30 3.28 -30.35
N THR A 127 10.69 2.03 -30.59
CA THR A 127 11.96 1.67 -31.26
C THR A 127 11.80 1.51 -32.77
N PHE A 128 11.74 2.64 -33.48
CA PHE A 128 11.64 2.68 -34.95
C PHE A 128 12.23 3.98 -35.52
N ASP A 129 12.91 3.92 -36.66
CA ASP A 129 13.50 5.11 -37.29
C ASP A 129 12.59 5.70 -38.37
N ASN A 130 12.10 4.86 -39.27
CA ASN A 130 11.23 5.26 -40.37
C ASN A 130 9.81 4.68 -40.19
N PRO A 131 8.82 5.49 -39.72
CA PRO A 131 7.47 5.00 -39.45
C PRO A 131 6.73 4.53 -40.72
N GLU A 132 6.99 5.11 -41.89
CA GLU A 132 6.34 4.70 -43.15
C GLU A 132 6.81 3.32 -43.60
N SER A 133 8.11 3.05 -43.45
CA SER A 133 8.69 1.75 -43.77
C SER A 133 8.18 0.67 -42.82
N GLU A 134 8.12 0.96 -41.52
CA GLU A 134 7.62 0.00 -40.52
C GLU A 134 6.11 -0.25 -40.71
N LEU A 135 5.33 0.80 -41.02
CA LEU A 135 3.91 0.66 -41.36
C LEU A 135 3.71 -0.27 -42.56
N THR A 136 4.44 -0.04 -43.65
CA THR A 136 4.36 -0.86 -44.86
C THR A 136 4.72 -2.31 -44.56
N ALA A 137 5.82 -2.54 -43.84
CA ALA A 137 6.25 -3.88 -43.47
C ALA A 137 5.21 -4.63 -42.61
N LEU A 138 4.58 -3.94 -41.65
CA LEU A 138 3.54 -4.52 -40.79
C LEU A 138 2.26 -4.86 -41.57
N VAL A 139 1.85 -4.00 -42.50
CA VAL A 139 0.69 -4.24 -43.38
C VAL A 139 0.97 -5.42 -44.31
N ASP A 140 2.15 -5.47 -44.94
CA ASP A 140 2.58 -6.59 -45.79
C ASP A 140 2.69 -7.89 -44.98
N ALA A 141 3.07 -7.82 -43.71
CA ALA A 141 3.08 -8.97 -42.81
C ALA A 141 1.67 -9.42 -42.38
N GLY A 142 0.62 -8.65 -42.70
CA GLY A 142 -0.78 -8.96 -42.38
C GLY A 142 -1.16 -8.62 -40.95
N ALA A 143 -0.59 -7.57 -40.36
CA ALA A 143 -1.05 -7.02 -39.08
C ALA A 143 -2.42 -6.32 -39.27
N SER A 144 -3.30 -6.37 -38.26
CA SER A 144 -4.57 -5.64 -38.31
C SER A 144 -4.33 -4.15 -38.13
N SER A 145 -5.20 -3.31 -38.73
CA SER A 145 -5.17 -1.86 -38.54
C SER A 145 -5.17 -1.48 -37.05
N ASP A 146 -6.03 -2.11 -36.24
CA ASP A 146 -6.09 -1.85 -34.80
C ASP A 146 -4.76 -2.16 -34.08
N ALA A 147 -4.07 -3.26 -34.43
CA ALA A 147 -2.80 -3.62 -33.80
C ALA A 147 -1.68 -2.66 -34.20
N VAL A 148 -1.66 -2.24 -35.47
CA VAL A 148 -0.70 -1.28 -36.01
C VAL A 148 -0.90 0.09 -35.37
N CYS A 149 -2.12 0.62 -35.40
CA CYS A 149 -2.43 1.93 -34.82
C CYS A 149 -2.17 1.96 -33.31
N THR A 150 -2.55 0.90 -32.58
CA THR A 150 -2.24 0.77 -31.14
C THR A 150 -0.73 0.84 -30.90
N ALA A 151 0.08 0.07 -31.64
CA ALA A 151 1.53 0.08 -31.50
C ALA A 151 2.13 1.46 -31.80
N PHE A 152 1.69 2.13 -32.87
CA PHE A 152 2.21 3.46 -33.22
C PHE A 152 1.80 4.55 -32.20
N VAL A 153 0.56 4.55 -31.71
CA VAL A 153 0.12 5.52 -30.69
C VAL A 153 0.98 5.37 -29.44
N HIS A 154 1.12 4.16 -28.91
CA HIS A 154 1.97 3.93 -27.74
C HIS A 154 3.45 4.25 -28.02
N GLY A 155 3.96 3.88 -29.20
CA GLY A 155 5.33 4.17 -29.59
C GLY A 155 5.64 5.67 -29.65
N TYR A 156 4.71 6.48 -30.16
CA TYR A 156 4.85 7.95 -30.17
C TYR A 156 4.74 8.54 -28.76
N LEU A 157 3.82 8.05 -27.92
CA LEU A 157 3.74 8.47 -26.52
C LEU A 157 5.00 8.12 -25.73
N ALA A 158 5.59 6.94 -25.95
CA ALA A 158 6.87 6.53 -25.36
C ALA A 158 8.02 7.45 -25.79
N ARG A 159 7.99 7.96 -27.03
CA ARG A 159 8.93 8.97 -27.55
C ARG A 159 8.59 10.41 -27.12
N LYS A 160 7.55 10.60 -26.30
CA LYS A 160 7.03 11.90 -25.87
C LYS A 160 6.56 12.79 -27.03
N ASP A 161 6.10 12.19 -28.13
CA ASP A 161 5.62 12.87 -29.33
C ASP A 161 4.09 12.79 -29.43
N ALA A 162 3.41 13.51 -28.54
CA ALA A 162 1.95 13.57 -28.51
C ALA A 162 1.30 14.04 -29.82
N PRO A 163 1.84 15.05 -30.55
CA PRO A 163 1.26 15.47 -31.83
C PRO A 163 1.20 14.34 -32.86
N ARG A 164 2.24 13.50 -32.97
CA ARG A 164 2.20 12.35 -33.89
C ARG A 164 1.25 11.26 -33.40
N ALA A 165 1.15 11.02 -32.10
CA ALA A 165 0.16 10.09 -31.56
C ALA A 165 -1.28 10.53 -31.90
N GLU A 166 -1.57 11.83 -31.76
CA GLU A 166 -2.85 12.43 -32.13
C GLU A 166 -3.16 12.27 -33.62
N MET A 167 -2.19 12.53 -34.50
CA MET A 167 -2.35 12.31 -35.95
C MET A 167 -2.75 10.87 -36.29
N VAL A 168 -2.16 9.88 -35.62
CA VAL A 168 -2.53 8.46 -35.80
C VAL A 168 -3.97 8.21 -35.34
N LEU A 169 -4.37 8.75 -34.19
CA LEU A 169 -5.74 8.64 -33.67
C LEU A 169 -6.77 9.29 -34.61
N GLU A 170 -6.46 10.46 -35.17
CA GLU A 170 -7.32 11.14 -36.14
C GLU A 170 -7.48 10.34 -37.43
N ALA A 171 -6.38 9.79 -37.96
CA ALA A 171 -6.41 8.94 -39.15
C ALA A 171 -7.23 7.67 -38.90
N TRP A 172 -7.00 7.00 -37.76
CA TRP A 172 -7.75 5.81 -37.37
C TRP A 172 -9.24 6.09 -37.17
N THR A 173 -9.59 7.26 -36.61
CA THR A 173 -10.99 7.70 -36.46
C THR A 173 -11.69 7.83 -37.82
N LYS A 174 -11.01 8.29 -38.86
CA LYS A 174 -11.59 8.40 -40.21
C LYS A 174 -11.87 7.04 -40.85
N GLU A 175 -11.01 6.05 -40.60
CA GLU A 175 -11.16 4.71 -41.17
C GLU A 175 -12.14 3.83 -40.38
N ASN A 176 -12.09 3.86 -39.05
CA ASN A 176 -12.87 2.96 -38.18
C ASN A 176 -13.40 3.66 -36.91
N PRO A 177 -14.41 4.53 -37.03
CA PRO A 177 -14.89 5.37 -35.92
C PRO A 177 -15.63 4.61 -34.81
N ARG A 178 -15.95 3.33 -35.00
CA ARG A 178 -16.72 2.49 -34.05
C ARG A 178 -15.88 1.43 -33.33
N SER A 179 -14.55 1.51 -33.45
CA SER A 179 -13.67 0.57 -32.74
C SER A 179 -13.57 0.92 -31.27
N ALA A 180 -13.94 0.00 -30.38
CA ALA A 180 -13.75 0.17 -28.94
C ALA A 180 -12.25 0.33 -28.59
N GLN A 181 -11.36 -0.32 -29.36
CA GLN A 181 -9.91 -0.19 -29.21
C GLN A 181 -9.44 1.25 -29.54
N LEU A 182 -9.98 1.89 -30.59
CA LEU A 182 -9.67 3.29 -30.89
C LEU A 182 -10.08 4.21 -29.73
N VAL A 183 -11.30 4.02 -29.21
CA VAL A 183 -11.84 4.83 -28.11
C VAL A 183 -11.01 4.64 -26.85
N PHE A 184 -10.63 3.40 -26.53
CA PHE A 184 -9.69 3.10 -25.47
C PHE A 184 -8.35 3.84 -25.66
N MET A 185 -7.78 3.80 -26.87
CA MET A 185 -6.51 4.47 -27.18
C MET A 185 -6.60 6.00 -27.10
N ARG A 186 -7.76 6.60 -27.39
CA ARG A 186 -8.00 8.03 -27.13
C ARG A 186 -8.00 8.32 -25.63
N GLY A 187 -8.57 7.45 -24.81
CA GLY A 187 -8.50 7.54 -23.35
C GLY A 187 -7.05 7.49 -22.84
N VAL A 188 -6.25 6.54 -23.32
CA VAL A 188 -4.81 6.43 -22.99
C VAL A 188 -4.05 7.71 -23.38
N TYR A 189 -4.33 8.28 -24.55
CA TYR A 189 -3.72 9.54 -24.99
C TYR A 189 -4.06 10.70 -24.06
N TRP A 190 -5.33 10.84 -23.65
CA TRP A 190 -5.75 11.89 -22.72
C TRP A 190 -5.14 11.71 -21.33
N GLN A 191 -5.05 10.48 -20.84
CA GLN A 191 -4.38 10.19 -19.58
C GLN A 191 -2.90 10.57 -19.64
N TRP A 192 -2.20 10.19 -20.72
CA TRP A 192 -0.80 10.59 -20.91
C TRP A 192 -0.62 12.11 -20.93
N LEU A 193 -1.54 12.85 -21.56
CA LEU A 193 -1.52 14.31 -21.55
C LEU A 193 -1.77 14.90 -20.15
N ALA A 194 -2.59 14.23 -19.33
CA ALA A 194 -2.82 14.64 -17.95
C ALA A 194 -1.53 14.47 -17.13
N ASP A 195 -0.85 13.34 -17.26
CA ASP A 195 0.41 13.04 -16.56
C ASP A 195 1.55 13.97 -17.01
N ALA A 196 1.54 14.38 -18.29
CA ALA A 196 2.51 15.31 -18.85
C ALA A 196 2.16 16.80 -18.62
N ALA A 197 1.00 17.11 -18.03
CA ALA A 197 0.57 18.49 -17.83
C ALA A 197 1.43 19.18 -16.75
N GLY A 198 1.89 20.39 -17.06
CA GLY A 198 2.63 21.23 -16.10
C GLY A 198 1.74 22.07 -15.18
N ASP A 199 0.42 22.01 -15.35
CA ASP A 199 -0.55 22.77 -14.57
C ASP A 199 -1.78 21.91 -14.23
N LEU A 200 -2.32 22.14 -13.04
CA LEU A 200 -3.42 21.35 -12.48
C LEU A 200 -4.73 21.50 -13.27
N THR A 201 -4.98 22.67 -13.87
CA THR A 201 -6.24 22.93 -14.61
C THR A 201 -6.31 22.06 -15.85
N ARG A 202 -5.21 22.02 -16.61
CA ARG A 202 -5.09 21.17 -17.79
C ARG A 202 -5.09 19.70 -17.42
N GLN A 203 -4.42 19.34 -16.32
CA GLN A 203 -4.40 17.96 -15.82
C GLN A 203 -5.81 17.43 -15.56
N VAL A 204 -6.64 18.18 -14.82
CA VAL A 204 -8.03 17.80 -14.52
C VAL A 204 -8.85 17.66 -15.81
N GLN A 205 -8.76 18.63 -16.73
CA GLN A 205 -9.48 18.56 -18.01
C GLN A 205 -9.10 17.33 -18.86
N CYS A 206 -7.82 16.94 -18.82
CA CYS A 206 -7.34 15.75 -19.53
C CYS A 206 -7.84 14.47 -18.85
N PHE A 207 -7.85 14.39 -17.52
CA PHE A 207 -8.43 13.25 -16.79
C PHE A 207 -9.93 13.09 -17.05
N ASP A 208 -10.71 14.17 -17.04
CA ASP A 208 -12.15 14.13 -17.35
C ASP A 208 -12.42 13.56 -18.76
N ARG A 209 -11.58 13.95 -19.73
CA ARG A 209 -11.65 13.41 -21.09
C ARG A 209 -11.25 11.94 -21.14
N ALA A 210 -10.18 11.55 -20.45
CA ALA A 210 -9.73 10.16 -20.39
C ALA A 210 -10.83 9.26 -19.82
N GLU A 211 -11.42 9.67 -18.69
CA GLU A 211 -12.53 8.97 -18.03
C GLU A 211 -13.74 8.82 -18.98
N GLY A 212 -14.11 9.89 -19.68
CA GLY A 212 -15.18 9.88 -20.68
C GLY A 212 -14.93 8.88 -21.81
N GLU A 213 -13.72 8.84 -22.36
CA GLU A 213 -13.34 7.88 -23.39
C GLU A 213 -13.31 6.44 -22.86
N PHE A 214 -12.77 6.18 -21.66
CA PHE A 214 -12.77 4.84 -21.10
C PHE A 214 -14.18 4.32 -20.82
N ARG A 215 -15.08 5.15 -20.28
CA ARG A 215 -16.50 4.78 -20.13
C ARG A 215 -17.15 4.47 -21.47
N ASN A 216 -16.86 5.28 -22.50
CA ASN A 216 -17.39 5.06 -23.84
C ASN A 216 -16.87 3.73 -24.44
N ALA A 217 -15.59 3.42 -24.29
CA ALA A 217 -15.01 2.15 -24.74
C ALA A 217 -15.68 0.94 -24.07
N VAL A 218 -15.87 1.00 -22.74
CA VAL A 218 -16.55 -0.06 -21.97
C VAL A 218 -18.03 -0.18 -22.34
N ALA A 219 -18.70 0.94 -22.66
CA ALA A 219 -20.09 0.93 -23.10
C ALA A 219 -20.25 0.31 -24.50
N GLN A 220 -19.30 0.57 -25.41
CA GLN A 220 -19.30 0.00 -26.76
C GLN A 220 -18.98 -1.50 -26.75
N GLU A 221 -18.00 -1.92 -25.97
CA GLU A 221 -17.61 -3.32 -25.82
C GLU A 221 -17.42 -3.66 -24.33
N PRO A 222 -18.46 -4.19 -23.66
CA PRO A 222 -18.37 -4.57 -22.26
C PRO A 222 -17.34 -5.66 -21.98
N ARG A 223 -16.80 -6.39 -22.96
CA ARG A 223 -15.74 -7.38 -22.70
C ARG A 223 -14.33 -6.83 -22.89
N HIS A 224 -14.19 -5.53 -23.15
CA HIS A 224 -12.89 -4.91 -23.36
C HIS A 224 -12.15 -4.73 -22.03
N GLU A 225 -11.33 -5.72 -21.66
CA GLU A 225 -10.66 -5.79 -20.35
C GLU A 225 -9.68 -4.62 -20.12
N PRO A 226 -8.81 -4.21 -21.08
CA PRO A 226 -7.91 -3.08 -20.87
C PRO A 226 -8.61 -1.75 -20.57
N ALA A 227 -9.67 -1.43 -21.30
CA ALA A 227 -10.46 -0.21 -21.09
C ALA A 227 -11.17 -0.21 -19.74
N ARG A 228 -11.72 -1.36 -19.32
CA ARG A 228 -12.35 -1.46 -18.00
C ARG A 228 -11.34 -1.34 -16.87
N LYS A 229 -10.17 -1.97 -17.02
CA LYS A 229 -9.09 -1.83 -16.04
C LYS A 229 -8.60 -0.38 -15.96
N ALA A 230 -8.32 0.26 -17.09
CA ALA A 230 -7.88 1.66 -17.12
C ALA A 230 -8.91 2.61 -16.50
N LEU A 231 -10.21 2.37 -16.72
CA LEU A 231 -11.27 3.11 -16.01
C LEU A 231 -11.21 2.91 -14.49
N ALA A 232 -11.02 1.66 -14.04
CA ALA A 232 -10.96 1.35 -12.62
C ALA A 232 -9.70 1.97 -11.97
N ASP A 233 -8.54 1.85 -12.61
CA ASP A 233 -7.28 2.47 -12.17
C ASP A 233 -7.45 3.99 -12.06
N LEU A 234 -8.02 4.64 -13.08
CA LEU A 234 -8.23 6.09 -13.08
C LEU A 234 -9.17 6.56 -11.96
N LEU A 235 -10.24 5.80 -11.68
CA LEU A 235 -11.16 6.10 -10.58
C LEU A 235 -10.49 5.87 -9.22
N GLU A 236 -9.65 4.86 -9.09
CA GLU A 236 -8.85 4.57 -7.91
C GLU A 236 -7.84 5.70 -7.64
N ASP A 237 -7.13 6.16 -8.67
CA ASP A 237 -6.18 7.29 -8.58
C ASP A 237 -6.86 8.61 -8.17
N GLN A 238 -8.15 8.77 -8.49
CA GLN A 238 -8.99 9.89 -8.07
C GLN A 238 -9.66 9.70 -6.70
N ASP A 239 -9.29 8.67 -5.93
CA ASP A 239 -9.85 8.34 -4.60
C ASP A 239 -11.36 8.01 -4.63
N ARG A 240 -11.92 7.67 -5.81
CA ARG A 240 -13.33 7.30 -6.00
C ARG A 240 -13.52 5.79 -5.84
N LEU A 241 -13.16 5.31 -4.66
CA LEU A 241 -12.99 3.89 -4.36
C LEU A 241 -14.26 3.05 -4.57
N GLU A 242 -15.45 3.54 -4.24
CA GLU A 242 -16.69 2.80 -4.44
C GLU A 242 -17.02 2.59 -5.93
N GLU A 243 -16.77 3.61 -6.77
CA GLU A 243 -16.96 3.50 -8.21
C GLU A 243 -15.90 2.58 -8.83
N ALA A 244 -14.64 2.72 -8.43
CA ALA A 244 -13.56 1.84 -8.83
C ALA A 244 -13.88 0.38 -8.48
N LEU A 245 -14.37 0.13 -7.25
CA LEU A 245 -14.78 -1.20 -6.79
C LEU A 245 -15.88 -1.78 -7.67
N ALA A 246 -16.90 -1.00 -8.03
CA ALA A 246 -17.98 -1.48 -8.90
C ALA A 246 -17.46 -1.89 -10.29
N VAL A 247 -16.49 -1.15 -10.83
CA VAL A 247 -15.86 -1.47 -12.12
C VAL A 247 -14.99 -2.73 -12.01
N TYR A 248 -14.19 -2.85 -10.94
CA TYR A 248 -13.38 -4.05 -10.68
C TYR A 248 -14.24 -5.29 -10.40
N ASP A 249 -15.32 -5.18 -9.62
CA ASP A 249 -16.28 -6.27 -9.38
C ASP A 249 -16.89 -6.75 -10.71
N ALA A 250 -17.27 -5.83 -11.60
CA ALA A 250 -17.77 -6.18 -12.92
C ALA A 250 -16.72 -6.87 -13.80
N LEU A 251 -15.45 -6.45 -13.73
CA LEU A 251 -14.35 -7.09 -14.44
C LEU A 251 -14.07 -8.49 -13.89
N ALA A 252 -13.94 -8.64 -12.58
CA ALA A 252 -13.69 -9.90 -11.89
C ALA A 252 -14.85 -10.90 -12.08
N ALA A 253 -16.09 -10.43 -12.14
CA ALA A 253 -17.24 -11.28 -12.43
C ALA A 253 -17.20 -11.87 -13.86
N GLN A 254 -16.68 -11.11 -14.83
CA GLN A 254 -16.56 -11.54 -16.22
C GLN A 254 -15.31 -12.38 -16.47
N ALA A 255 -14.22 -12.06 -15.77
CA ALA A 255 -12.93 -12.74 -15.87
C ALA A 255 -12.39 -13.05 -14.46
N PRO A 256 -12.89 -14.10 -13.78
CA PRO A 256 -12.50 -14.40 -12.40
C PRO A 256 -11.01 -14.69 -12.22
N THR A 257 -10.36 -15.20 -13.28
CA THR A 257 -8.93 -15.50 -13.31
C THR A 257 -8.06 -14.31 -13.76
N ASN A 258 -8.65 -13.13 -13.99
CA ASN A 258 -7.88 -11.94 -14.34
C ASN A 258 -7.15 -11.43 -13.08
N GLU A 259 -5.86 -11.73 -13.03
CA GLU A 259 -4.94 -11.36 -11.95
C GLU A 259 -5.03 -9.86 -11.62
N SER A 260 -4.87 -8.99 -12.61
CA SER A 260 -4.88 -7.55 -12.42
C SER A 260 -6.21 -7.02 -11.88
N ALA A 261 -7.32 -7.62 -12.29
CA ALA A 261 -8.64 -7.27 -11.77
C ALA A 261 -8.81 -7.68 -10.31
N GLN A 262 -8.36 -8.89 -9.92
CA GLN A 262 -8.44 -9.35 -8.53
C GLN A 262 -7.52 -8.55 -7.61
N VAL A 263 -6.32 -8.19 -8.07
CA VAL A 263 -5.38 -7.36 -7.32
C VAL A 263 -5.94 -5.94 -7.11
N GLY A 264 -6.39 -5.27 -8.18
CA GLY A 264 -7.01 -3.95 -8.06
C GLY A 264 -8.26 -3.95 -7.18
N ARG A 265 -9.12 -4.96 -7.34
CA ARG A 265 -10.29 -5.17 -6.47
C ARG A 265 -9.90 -5.33 -5.00
N ALA A 266 -8.89 -6.13 -4.70
CA ALA A 266 -8.40 -6.36 -3.35
C ALA A 266 -7.83 -5.07 -2.75
N ARG A 267 -7.05 -4.31 -3.54
CA ARG A 267 -6.49 -3.03 -3.12
C ARG A 267 -7.57 -2.01 -2.75
N VAL A 268 -8.59 -1.87 -3.59
CA VAL A 268 -9.72 -0.96 -3.31
C VAL A 268 -10.52 -1.44 -2.10
N LEU A 269 -10.77 -2.74 -1.96
CA LEU A 269 -11.44 -3.29 -0.77
C LEU A 269 -10.63 -3.05 0.52
N ARG A 270 -9.29 -3.15 0.45
CA ARG A 270 -8.39 -2.82 1.56
C ARG A 270 -8.45 -1.33 1.89
N GLY A 271 -8.39 -0.44 0.89
CA GLY A 271 -8.56 1.00 1.06
C GLY A 271 -9.89 1.40 1.71
N LEU A 272 -10.96 0.64 1.47
CA LEU A 272 -12.27 0.78 2.11
C LEU A 272 -12.37 0.09 3.50
N GLY A 273 -11.32 -0.58 3.97
CA GLY A 273 -11.27 -1.28 5.26
C GLY A 273 -11.90 -2.68 5.26
N PHE A 274 -12.31 -3.22 4.11
CA PHE A 274 -12.92 -4.55 4.00
C PHE A 274 -11.88 -5.66 3.83
N LEU A 275 -10.97 -5.82 4.80
CA LEU A 275 -9.81 -6.71 4.74
C LEU A 275 -10.16 -8.17 4.40
N GLU A 276 -11.21 -8.73 5.01
CA GLU A 276 -11.65 -10.11 4.72
C GLU A 276 -12.15 -10.29 3.28
N ARG A 277 -12.85 -9.28 2.72
CA ARG A 277 -13.29 -9.31 1.33
C ARG A 277 -12.10 -9.15 0.38
N ALA A 278 -11.11 -8.33 0.75
CA ALA A 278 -9.87 -8.18 0.01
C ALA A 278 -9.10 -9.51 -0.05
N ARG A 279 -8.93 -10.20 1.10
CA ARG A 279 -8.33 -11.54 1.18
C ARG A 279 -9.09 -12.55 0.30
N ALA A 280 -10.42 -12.54 0.37
CA ALA A 280 -11.27 -13.42 -0.44
C ALA A 280 -11.10 -13.16 -1.96
N ALA A 281 -10.87 -11.91 -2.36
CA ALA A 281 -10.61 -11.55 -3.75
C ALA A 281 -9.32 -12.21 -4.27
N LEU A 282 -8.23 -12.10 -3.52
CA LEU A 282 -6.93 -12.66 -3.93
C LEU A 282 -6.87 -14.19 -3.84
N THR A 283 -7.46 -14.78 -2.80
CA THR A 283 -7.50 -16.25 -2.64
C THR A 283 -8.24 -16.95 -3.78
N SER A 284 -9.12 -16.24 -4.50
CA SER A 284 -9.78 -16.76 -5.71
C SER A 284 -8.83 -17.10 -6.86
N LEU A 285 -7.60 -16.53 -6.87
CA LEU A 285 -6.55 -16.84 -7.84
C LEU A 285 -5.92 -18.23 -7.63
N GLY A 286 -6.15 -18.87 -6.48
CA GLY A 286 -5.62 -20.20 -6.18
C GLY A 286 -4.09 -20.26 -6.30
N ALA A 287 -3.57 -21.27 -7.01
CA ALA A 287 -2.12 -21.47 -7.18
C ALA A 287 -1.41 -20.32 -7.92
N SER A 288 -2.15 -19.51 -8.68
CA SER A 288 -1.58 -18.34 -9.38
C SER A 288 -1.29 -17.17 -8.44
N LEU A 289 -1.83 -17.17 -7.22
CA LEU A 289 -1.57 -16.15 -6.22
C LEU A 289 -0.08 -16.13 -5.83
N GLU A 290 0.47 -17.27 -5.42
CA GLU A 290 1.88 -17.38 -4.99
C GLU A 290 2.88 -17.15 -6.15
N ALA A 291 2.43 -17.34 -7.40
CA ALA A 291 3.24 -17.10 -8.59
C ALA A 291 3.19 -15.65 -9.10
N SER A 292 2.30 -14.82 -8.54
CA SER A 292 2.14 -13.40 -8.90
C SER A 292 2.79 -12.51 -7.86
N PRO A 293 3.88 -11.79 -8.21
CA PRO A 293 4.51 -10.82 -7.32
C PRO A 293 3.50 -9.76 -6.82
N ALA A 294 2.74 -9.17 -7.76
CA ALA A 294 1.73 -8.16 -7.44
C ALA A 294 0.62 -8.67 -6.50
N ALA A 295 0.13 -9.89 -6.69
CA ALA A 295 -0.90 -10.45 -5.83
C ALA A 295 -0.35 -10.91 -4.47
N ALA A 296 0.87 -11.43 -4.42
CA ALA A 296 1.57 -11.76 -3.18
C ALA A 296 1.83 -10.49 -2.34
N SER A 297 2.30 -9.41 -2.98
CA SER A 297 2.50 -8.10 -2.34
C SER A 297 1.22 -7.54 -1.75
N GLU A 298 0.11 -7.54 -2.52
CA GLU A 298 -1.18 -7.06 -2.02
C GLU A 298 -1.73 -7.95 -0.89
N MET A 299 -1.54 -9.27 -0.94
CA MET A 299 -1.90 -10.18 0.15
C MET A 299 -1.09 -9.87 1.41
N ALA A 300 0.21 -9.62 1.26
CA ALA A 300 1.06 -9.27 2.38
C ALA A 300 0.60 -7.98 3.07
N GLN A 301 0.17 -6.96 2.30
CA GLN A 301 -0.42 -5.73 2.85
C GLN A 301 -1.72 -6.00 3.60
N ILE A 302 -2.59 -6.87 3.07
CA ILE A 302 -3.84 -7.25 3.74
C ILE A 302 -3.56 -7.94 5.08
N GLU A 303 -2.60 -8.87 5.12
CA GLU A 303 -2.22 -9.55 6.36
C GLU A 303 -1.55 -8.61 7.37
N LEU A 304 -0.73 -7.66 6.90
CA LEU A 304 -0.12 -6.63 7.73
C LEU A 304 -1.20 -5.77 8.41
N GLU A 305 -2.17 -5.26 7.65
CA GLU A 305 -3.28 -4.45 8.18
C GLU A 305 -4.26 -5.26 9.04
N SER A 306 -4.36 -6.57 8.79
CA SER A 306 -5.15 -7.49 9.62
C SER A 306 -4.46 -7.87 10.94
N GLY A 307 -3.20 -7.49 11.13
CA GLY A 307 -2.39 -7.85 12.30
C GLY A 307 -1.77 -9.25 12.27
N ASN A 308 -1.84 -9.95 11.13
CA ASN A 308 -1.30 -11.30 10.91
C ASN A 308 0.15 -11.22 10.42
N TYR A 309 1.05 -10.65 11.23
CA TYR A 309 2.41 -10.30 10.81
C TYR A 309 3.26 -11.48 10.31
N ALA A 310 3.08 -12.67 10.88
CA ALA A 310 3.78 -13.88 10.44
C ALA A 310 3.38 -14.30 9.00
N GLU A 311 2.11 -14.16 8.65
CA GLU A 311 1.63 -14.47 7.30
C GLU A 311 2.03 -13.37 6.32
N ALA A 312 1.98 -12.09 6.74
CA ALA A 312 2.50 -10.98 5.96
C ALA A 312 3.97 -11.20 5.56
N GLU A 313 4.82 -11.62 6.51
CA GLU A 313 6.22 -11.93 6.24
C GLU A 313 6.38 -13.11 5.27
N ARG A 314 5.55 -14.16 5.39
CA ARG A 314 5.56 -15.29 4.44
C ARG A 314 5.26 -14.82 3.01
N TRP A 315 4.23 -13.98 2.83
CA TRP A 315 3.88 -13.43 1.52
C TRP A 315 4.97 -12.51 0.98
N PHE A 316 5.57 -11.67 1.85
CA PHE A 316 6.75 -10.88 1.49
C PHE A 316 8.00 -11.71 1.21
N ARG A 317 8.08 -13.00 1.55
CA ARG A 317 9.22 -13.87 1.17
C ARG A 317 9.07 -14.49 -0.22
N LEU A 318 7.87 -14.44 -0.83
CA LEU A 318 7.66 -14.94 -2.20
C LEU A 318 8.26 -14.02 -3.26
N GLU A 319 8.30 -12.72 -2.98
CA GLU A 319 9.30 -11.82 -3.57
C GLU A 319 10.50 -11.79 -2.63
N ASP A 320 11.74 -11.84 -3.10
CA ASP A 320 12.86 -11.66 -2.18
C ASP A 320 13.00 -10.16 -1.82
N PRO A 321 12.72 -9.73 -0.57
CA PRO A 321 12.81 -8.32 -0.18
C PRO A 321 14.24 -7.78 -0.31
N GLU A 322 15.24 -8.65 -0.35
CA GLU A 322 16.64 -8.26 -0.51
C GLU A 322 17.00 -7.99 -1.98
N THR A 323 16.13 -8.35 -2.93
CA THR A 323 16.35 -8.11 -4.38
C THR A 323 15.25 -7.30 -5.06
N THR A 324 14.03 -7.22 -4.51
CA THR A 324 12.95 -6.39 -5.08
C THR A 324 13.32 -4.91 -5.11
N ALA A 325 13.03 -4.21 -6.21
CA ALA A 325 13.20 -2.74 -6.31
C ALA A 325 11.90 -1.98 -5.95
N ASP A 326 10.87 -2.70 -5.53
CA ASP A 326 9.58 -2.12 -5.16
C ASP A 326 9.68 -1.51 -3.74
N ALA A 327 9.58 -0.18 -3.69
CA ALA A 327 9.69 0.60 -2.47
C ALA A 327 8.57 0.31 -1.46
N ASP A 328 7.38 -0.08 -1.92
CA ASP A 328 6.24 -0.39 -1.07
C ASP A 328 6.37 -1.79 -0.48
N VAL A 329 6.86 -2.76 -1.27
CA VAL A 329 7.24 -4.09 -0.78
C VAL A 329 8.35 -3.99 0.27
N LEU A 330 9.41 -3.21 0.00
CA LEU A 330 10.50 -2.98 0.96
C LEU A 330 9.99 -2.36 2.28
N ARG A 331 9.13 -1.34 2.18
CA ARG A 331 8.59 -0.63 3.35
C ARG A 331 7.67 -1.52 4.18
N ALA A 332 6.83 -2.31 3.52
CA ALA A 332 5.88 -3.17 4.19
C ALA A 332 6.57 -4.42 4.78
N ALA A 333 7.56 -5.00 4.09
CA ALA A 333 8.42 -6.05 4.64
C ALA A 333 9.23 -5.55 5.85
N ALA A 334 9.79 -4.34 5.78
CA ALA A 334 10.46 -3.73 6.91
C ALA A 334 9.50 -3.49 8.09
N SER A 335 8.27 -3.02 7.82
CA SER A 335 7.26 -2.81 8.84
C SER A 335 6.81 -4.14 9.47
N GLY A 336 6.61 -5.17 8.67
CA GLY A 336 6.29 -6.52 9.12
C GLY A 336 7.38 -7.12 10.00
N ARG A 337 8.65 -7.01 9.59
CA ARG A 337 9.82 -7.43 10.39
C ARG A 337 9.92 -6.64 11.69
N ALA A 338 9.74 -5.32 11.64
CA ALA A 338 9.80 -4.46 12.82
C ALA A 338 8.70 -4.80 13.84
N ILE A 339 7.47 -5.02 13.38
CA ILE A 339 6.34 -5.37 14.24
C ILE A 339 6.46 -6.84 14.74
N GLY A 340 7.00 -7.72 13.90
CA GLY A 340 7.26 -9.13 14.21
C GLY A 340 8.48 -9.37 15.12
N GLY A 341 9.26 -8.33 15.43
CA GLY A 341 10.40 -8.39 16.35
C GLY A 341 11.79 -8.57 15.69
N ASP A 342 11.87 -8.68 14.36
CA ASP A 342 13.12 -8.66 13.60
C ASP A 342 13.54 -7.22 13.26
N THR A 343 14.00 -6.50 14.28
CA THR A 343 14.43 -5.09 14.16
C THR A 343 15.64 -4.94 13.25
N THR A 344 16.60 -5.86 13.31
CA THR A 344 17.81 -5.87 12.47
C THR A 344 17.47 -6.06 10.99
N GLY A 345 16.60 -7.03 10.68
CA GLY A 345 16.14 -7.26 9.30
C GLY A 345 15.27 -6.12 8.78
N ALA A 346 14.48 -5.47 9.65
CA ALA A 346 13.74 -4.26 9.30
C ALA A 346 14.67 -3.08 8.98
N GLU A 347 15.68 -2.83 9.82
CA GLU A 347 16.65 -1.74 9.63
C GLU A 347 17.45 -1.93 8.34
N ARG A 348 17.87 -3.16 8.03
CA ARG A 348 18.56 -3.47 6.77
C ARG A 348 17.72 -3.09 5.55
N LEU A 349 16.44 -3.47 5.53
CA LEU A 349 15.53 -3.13 4.44
C LEU A 349 15.26 -1.63 4.36
N LEU A 350 15.12 -0.93 5.49
CA LEU A 350 14.95 0.52 5.51
C LEU A 350 16.20 1.27 5.02
N LEU A 351 17.40 0.83 5.38
CA LEU A 351 18.66 1.40 4.88
C LEU A 351 18.84 1.17 3.38
N ARG A 352 18.30 0.07 2.85
CA ARG A 352 18.25 -0.15 1.41
C ARG A 352 17.26 0.81 0.74
N LEU A 353 16.03 0.89 1.25
CA LEU A 353 15.00 1.79 0.75
C LEU A 353 15.47 3.25 0.71
N ASP A 354 16.18 3.71 1.75
CA ASP A 354 16.75 5.06 1.79
C ASP A 354 17.79 5.29 0.69
N ARG A 355 18.68 4.31 0.45
CA ARG A 355 19.69 4.41 -0.60
C ARG A 355 19.05 4.47 -1.98
N GLU A 356 18.02 3.66 -2.22
CA GLU A 356 17.27 3.65 -3.47
C GLU A 356 16.50 4.96 -3.67
N ASN A 357 15.83 5.47 -2.64
CA ASN A 357 15.15 6.77 -2.68
C ASN A 357 16.11 7.95 -2.88
N ALA A 358 17.27 7.94 -2.22
CA ALA A 358 18.30 8.97 -2.40
C ALA A 358 18.87 8.94 -3.82
N ALA A 359 19.11 7.74 -4.36
CA ALA A 359 19.53 7.56 -5.75
C ALA A 359 18.45 8.07 -6.72
N TRP A 360 17.18 7.74 -6.51
CA TRP A 360 16.05 8.21 -7.33
C TRP A 360 15.90 9.74 -7.28
N ALA A 361 15.95 10.34 -6.08
CA ALA A 361 15.85 11.78 -5.91
C ALA A 361 17.00 12.51 -6.63
N ARG A 362 18.22 11.96 -6.53
CA ARG A 362 19.39 12.49 -7.23
C ARG A 362 19.27 12.34 -8.75
N GLN A 363 18.76 11.21 -9.25
CA GLN A 363 18.49 11.02 -10.67
C GLN A 363 17.49 12.05 -11.19
N ASN A 364 16.40 12.31 -10.47
CA ASN A 364 15.39 13.31 -10.86
C ASN A 364 15.95 14.73 -10.85
N GLU A 365 16.76 15.09 -9.86
CA GLU A 365 17.45 16.38 -9.83
C GLU A 365 18.36 16.56 -11.06
N LEU A 366 19.13 15.53 -11.40
CA LEU A 366 20.02 15.53 -12.58
C LEU A 366 19.23 15.61 -13.89
N LEU A 367 18.10 14.89 -14.00
CA LEU A 367 17.20 14.95 -15.14
C LEU A 367 16.58 16.35 -15.30
N ALA A 368 16.11 16.96 -14.21
CA ALA A 368 15.57 18.32 -14.22
C ALA A 368 16.64 19.35 -14.63
N ARG A 369 17.86 19.20 -14.12
CA ARG A 369 19.01 20.03 -14.49
C ARG A 369 19.36 19.91 -15.97
N LEU A 370 19.45 18.68 -16.51
CA LEU A 370 19.72 18.42 -17.92
C LEU A 370 18.60 18.93 -18.84
N ALA A 371 17.35 18.93 -18.38
CA ALA A 371 16.21 19.48 -19.12
C ALA A 371 16.29 21.00 -19.29
N THR A 372 16.83 21.72 -18.29
CA THR A 372 17.01 23.19 -18.33
C THR A 372 18.35 23.64 -18.93
N GLY A 373 19.34 22.74 -18.97
CA GLY A 373 20.69 23.00 -19.47
C GLY A 373 21.25 21.79 -20.20
N PRO A 374 20.97 21.61 -21.51
CA PRO A 374 21.30 20.40 -22.27
C PRO A 374 22.80 20.14 -22.51
N TYR A 375 23.70 20.97 -21.94
CA TYR A 375 25.16 20.81 -22.01
C TYR A 375 25.79 20.78 -20.61
N ASP A 376 25.40 19.80 -19.79
CA ASP A 376 26.09 19.48 -18.53
C ASP A 376 26.68 18.06 -18.56
N PRO A 377 27.90 17.88 -19.08
CA PRO A 377 28.53 16.56 -19.19
C PRO A 377 28.82 15.91 -17.83
N LYS A 378 28.88 16.70 -16.74
CA LYS A 378 29.05 16.15 -15.39
C LYS A 378 27.75 15.55 -14.89
N ALA A 379 26.63 16.27 -15.06
CA ALA A 379 25.31 15.75 -14.71
C ALA A 379 24.96 14.51 -15.53
N GLU A 380 25.34 14.48 -16.82
CA GLU A 380 25.12 13.33 -17.70
C GLU A 380 25.98 12.11 -17.30
N ALA A 381 27.24 12.33 -16.90
CA ALA A 381 28.12 11.26 -16.41
C ALA A 381 27.65 10.70 -15.05
N GLU A 382 27.21 11.57 -14.14
CA GLU A 382 26.66 11.19 -12.83
C GLU A 382 25.35 10.39 -12.99
N LEU A 383 24.45 10.85 -13.87
CA LEU A 383 23.22 10.14 -14.19
C LEU A 383 23.50 8.75 -14.77
N ARG A 384 24.45 8.64 -15.74
CA ARG A 384 24.91 7.35 -16.29
C ARG A 384 25.42 6.42 -15.20
N SER A 385 26.25 6.93 -14.29
CA SER A 385 26.79 6.17 -13.15
C SER A 385 25.67 5.60 -12.28
N LEU A 386 24.72 6.45 -11.84
CA LEU A 386 23.59 6.08 -11.00
C LEU A 386 22.63 5.06 -11.66
N THR A 387 22.51 5.09 -12.99
CA THR A 387 21.70 4.11 -13.74
C THR A 387 22.42 2.78 -14.02
N SER A 388 23.76 2.75 -13.92
CA SER A 388 24.58 1.58 -14.25
C SER A 388 24.93 0.68 -13.05
N ALA A 389 24.81 1.18 -11.83
CA ALA A 389 25.09 0.43 -10.61
C ALA A 389 23.87 -0.41 -10.19
N GLY A 390 23.69 -1.57 -10.82
CA GLY A 390 22.84 -2.64 -10.30
C GLY A 390 23.54 -3.38 -9.15
N ALA A 391 22.89 -3.41 -7.99
CA ALA A 391 23.04 -4.31 -6.83
C ALA A 391 24.45 -4.86 -6.48
N ALA A 392 25.02 -4.40 -5.35
CA ALA A 392 25.48 -5.27 -4.26
C ALA A 392 25.98 -4.43 -3.06
N ALA A 393 25.54 -4.78 -1.85
CA ALA A 393 26.22 -4.41 -0.61
C ALA A 393 26.21 -5.63 0.35
N PRO A 394 27.24 -5.80 1.18
CA PRO A 394 27.57 -7.06 1.82
C PRO A 394 26.64 -7.39 3.00
N ALA A 395 26.44 -8.69 3.22
CA ALA A 395 25.71 -9.23 4.34
C ALA A 395 26.45 -9.01 5.66
N VAL A 396 25.73 -8.52 6.68
CA VAL A 396 26.14 -8.60 8.08
C VAL A 396 25.23 -9.64 8.74
N GLU A 397 25.81 -10.75 9.20
CA GLU A 397 25.08 -11.81 9.89
C GLU A 397 24.77 -11.44 11.35
N PRO A 398 23.62 -11.88 11.90
CA PRO A 398 23.23 -11.59 13.27
C PRO A 398 23.89 -12.57 14.25
N SER A 399 24.28 -12.06 15.42
CA SER A 399 24.51 -12.93 16.59
C SER A 399 23.41 -12.65 17.61
N GLY A 400 22.46 -13.58 17.67
CA GLY A 400 21.43 -13.62 18.70
C GLY A 400 21.94 -14.37 19.92
N GLU A 401 22.00 -13.68 21.05
CA GLU A 401 21.85 -14.21 22.41
C GLU A 401 21.81 -13.01 23.37
N ALA A 402 20.97 -13.07 24.40
CA ALA A 402 20.82 -12.01 25.39
C ALA A 402 22.18 -11.70 26.06
N ARG A 403 22.69 -10.49 25.85
CA ARG A 403 23.97 -10.04 26.40
C ARG A 403 23.75 -9.18 27.65
N PRO A 404 24.29 -9.56 28.82
CA PRO A 404 24.41 -8.63 29.94
C PRO A 404 25.42 -7.53 29.57
N GLY A 405 25.01 -6.26 29.70
CA GLY A 405 25.90 -5.10 29.50
C GLY A 405 25.71 -4.30 28.20
N VAL A 406 24.54 -4.38 27.56
CA VAL A 406 24.19 -3.44 26.47
C VAL A 406 24.12 -2.02 27.06
N PRO A 407 24.85 -1.04 26.51
CA PRO A 407 24.73 0.36 26.92
C PRO A 407 23.28 0.84 26.82
N ALA A 408 22.82 1.67 27.78
CA ALA A 408 21.46 2.19 27.80
C ALA A 408 21.06 2.89 26.48
N SER A 409 22.01 3.55 25.82
CA SER A 409 21.86 4.15 24.49
C SER A 409 21.52 3.14 23.40
N ASP A 410 22.18 1.98 23.40
CA ASP A 410 21.97 0.94 22.38
C ASP A 410 20.61 0.26 22.61
N LEU A 411 20.27 -0.02 23.88
CA LEU A 411 18.96 -0.52 24.27
C LEU A 411 17.84 0.47 23.88
N TYR A 412 18.08 1.78 24.06
CA TYR A 412 17.15 2.81 23.65
C TYR A 412 16.98 2.88 22.13
N VAL A 413 18.07 2.85 21.37
CA VAL A 413 18.00 2.87 19.90
C VAL A 413 17.23 1.66 19.38
N GLU A 414 17.49 0.47 19.93
CA GLU A 414 16.82 -0.79 19.55
C GLU A 414 15.32 -0.78 19.88
N ARG A 415 14.93 -0.28 21.07
CA ARG A 415 13.55 -0.41 21.58
C ARG A 415 12.67 0.81 21.31
N CYS A 416 13.25 2.02 21.33
CA CYS A 416 12.53 3.30 21.34
C CYS A 416 12.88 4.18 20.13
N GLY A 417 14.10 4.08 19.60
CA GLY A 417 14.64 4.98 18.57
C GLY A 417 13.86 4.98 17.26
N GLY A 418 13.23 3.86 16.90
CA GLY A 418 12.39 3.77 15.70
C GLY A 418 11.22 4.77 15.69
N CYS A 419 10.67 5.10 16.86
CA CYS A 419 9.59 6.08 17.00
C CYS A 419 10.08 7.42 17.55
N HIS A 420 10.90 7.41 18.60
CA HIS A 420 11.32 8.62 19.29
C HIS A 420 12.61 9.26 18.73
N GLY A 421 13.24 8.66 17.72
CA GLY A 421 14.52 9.11 17.17
C GLY A 421 15.69 8.60 18.02
N SER A 422 16.86 8.38 17.42
CA SER A 422 18.03 7.84 18.15
C SER A 422 18.55 8.78 19.25
N ASN A 423 18.20 10.06 19.20
CA ASN A 423 18.55 11.10 20.18
C ASN A 423 17.33 11.59 21.00
N GLY A 424 16.19 10.90 20.92
CA GLY A 424 14.97 11.27 21.61
C GLY A 424 14.27 12.54 21.11
N ASP A 425 14.52 12.98 19.88
CA ASP A 425 13.94 14.19 19.31
C ASP A 425 12.47 14.06 18.85
N GLY A 426 11.89 12.86 18.87
CA GLY A 426 10.52 12.59 18.41
C GLY A 426 10.40 12.38 16.89
N ASN A 427 11.52 12.35 16.16
CA ASN A 427 11.57 12.22 14.69
C ASN A 427 12.09 10.84 14.25
N GLY A 428 11.80 9.79 15.02
CA GLY A 428 12.09 8.42 14.57
C GLY A 428 11.42 8.12 13.24
N ARG A 429 11.98 7.17 12.46
CA ARG A 429 11.48 6.82 11.12
C ARG A 429 9.99 6.49 11.09
N GLY A 430 9.48 5.87 12.16
CA GLY A 430 8.06 5.57 12.32
C GLY A 430 7.19 6.79 12.63
N ALA A 431 7.75 7.88 13.18
CA ALA A 431 7.00 9.02 13.71
C ALA A 431 6.05 9.69 12.69
N ARG A 432 6.38 9.65 11.39
CA ARG A 432 5.53 10.21 10.31
C ARG A 432 4.24 9.43 10.06
N HIS A 433 4.16 8.19 10.55
CA HIS A 433 2.99 7.31 10.40
C HIS A 433 2.18 7.18 11.70
N LEU A 434 2.53 7.93 12.74
CA LEU A 434 1.92 7.83 14.07
C LEU A 434 1.12 9.09 14.39
N PHE A 435 -0.13 8.90 14.81
CA PHE A 435 -0.98 9.99 15.27
C PHE A 435 -1.61 9.65 16.62
N PRO A 436 -1.24 10.27 17.74
CA PRO A 436 -0.36 11.43 17.82
C PRO A 436 1.10 11.08 17.56
N ARG A 437 1.88 12.06 17.08
CA ARG A 437 3.33 11.89 16.90
C ARG A 437 4.02 11.56 18.25
N PRO A 438 5.09 10.75 18.23
CA PRO A 438 5.94 10.53 19.40
C PRO A 438 6.41 11.86 20.00
N ARG A 439 6.49 11.90 21.32
CA ARG A 439 6.99 13.06 22.06
C ARG A 439 8.49 13.21 21.81
N SER A 440 8.95 14.45 21.63
CA SER A 440 10.36 14.80 21.76
C SER A 440 10.73 14.83 23.24
N PHE A 441 11.58 13.92 23.69
CA PHE A 441 12.08 13.93 25.07
C PHE A 441 13.00 15.12 25.34
N ARG A 442 13.59 15.68 24.29
CA ARG A 442 14.50 16.83 24.38
C ARG A 442 13.77 18.13 24.75
N ASN A 443 12.67 18.42 24.04
CA ASN A 443 12.13 19.78 24.00
C ASN A 443 10.67 19.88 24.50
N GLU A 444 9.98 18.75 24.70
CA GLU A 444 8.55 18.75 25.05
C GLU A 444 8.31 18.16 26.44
N GLN A 445 7.33 18.73 27.15
CA GLN A 445 6.97 18.30 28.50
C GLN A 445 6.40 16.87 28.49
N PHE A 446 6.71 16.13 29.57
CA PHE A 446 6.16 14.80 29.78
C PHE A 446 4.69 14.90 30.19
N ARG A 447 3.83 14.12 29.53
CA ARG A 447 2.38 14.14 29.80
C ARG A 447 2.00 13.54 31.15
N LEU A 448 2.81 12.60 31.62
CA LEU A 448 2.59 11.85 32.84
C LEU A 448 3.71 12.19 33.81
N ALA A 449 3.39 12.99 34.82
CA ALA A 449 4.29 13.36 35.90
C ALA A 449 3.55 13.28 37.23
N GLY A 450 4.19 12.71 38.25
CA GLY A 450 3.67 12.56 39.60
C GLY A 450 4.08 13.66 40.58
N THR A 451 4.68 14.75 40.09
CA THR A 451 5.30 15.79 40.94
C THR A 451 4.60 17.13 40.86
N VAL A 452 4.78 17.93 41.92
CA VAL A 452 4.51 19.36 41.89
C VAL A 452 5.44 20.02 40.87
N GLY A 453 4.88 20.77 39.93
CA GLY A 453 5.63 21.40 38.84
C GLY A 453 5.71 20.59 37.54
N GLY A 454 5.23 19.34 37.52
CA GLY A 454 5.02 18.59 36.28
C GLY A 454 6.28 17.98 35.64
N VAL A 455 7.40 17.92 36.37
CA VAL A 455 8.64 17.26 35.93
C VAL A 455 8.63 15.80 36.39
N PRO A 456 8.68 14.80 35.50
CA PRO A 456 8.51 13.40 35.88
C PRO A 456 9.66 12.90 36.74
N THR A 457 9.34 11.97 37.65
CA THR A 457 10.33 11.15 38.34
C THR A 457 10.84 10.02 37.42
N LEU A 458 11.92 9.35 37.84
CA LEU A 458 12.36 8.11 37.19
C LEU A 458 11.24 7.06 37.17
N GLU A 459 10.50 6.93 38.27
CA GLU A 459 9.41 5.97 38.40
C GLU A 459 8.23 6.27 37.47
N ASP A 460 7.91 7.56 37.26
CA ASP A 460 6.88 7.97 36.28
C ASP A 460 7.23 7.48 34.88
N VAL A 461 8.51 7.60 34.49
CA VAL A 461 9.00 7.17 33.17
C VAL A 461 9.04 5.65 33.08
N VAL A 462 9.49 4.94 34.12
CA VAL A 462 9.45 3.47 34.18
C VAL A 462 8.02 2.95 34.03
N SER A 463 7.08 3.52 34.79
CA SER A 463 5.66 3.17 34.71
C SER A 463 5.06 3.45 33.33
N ALA A 464 5.48 4.53 32.66
CA ALA A 464 5.06 4.84 31.30
C ALA A 464 5.62 3.85 30.27
N ILE A 465 6.86 3.39 30.42
CA ILE A 465 7.47 2.37 29.56
C ILE A 465 6.78 1.02 29.76
N GLN A 466 6.60 0.60 31.02
CA GLN A 466 6.00 -0.69 31.37
C GLN A 466 4.57 -0.82 30.81
N ARG A 467 3.74 0.20 31.00
CA ARG A 467 2.33 0.19 30.56
C ARG A 467 2.14 0.60 29.10
N GLY A 468 3.12 1.30 28.53
CA GLY A 468 2.92 2.05 27.29
C GLY A 468 2.01 3.27 27.47
N MET A 469 1.53 3.83 26.36
CA MET A 469 0.65 5.00 26.35
C MET A 469 -0.66 4.69 25.66
N SER A 470 -1.65 4.27 26.46
CA SER A 470 -2.96 3.82 26.00
C SER A 470 -3.66 4.86 25.10
N GLY A 471 -4.20 4.37 23.97
CA GLY A 471 -4.77 5.21 22.92
C GLY A 471 -3.72 5.97 22.10
N THR A 472 -2.46 5.51 22.13
CA THR A 472 -1.41 5.83 21.15
C THR A 472 -0.79 4.54 20.61
N SER A 473 0.22 4.63 19.74
CA SER A 473 0.94 3.44 19.24
C SER A 473 2.10 2.98 20.13
N MET A 474 2.38 3.69 21.22
CA MET A 474 3.38 3.25 22.19
C MET A 474 2.80 2.10 23.02
N ARG A 475 3.21 0.87 22.67
CA ARG A 475 2.85 -0.38 23.35
C ARG A 475 3.45 -0.47 24.75
N ALA A 476 2.96 -1.43 25.53
CA ALA A 476 3.61 -1.88 26.74
C ALA A 476 4.92 -2.62 26.41
N TYR A 477 5.92 -2.42 27.27
CA TYR A 477 7.20 -3.14 27.28
C TYR A 477 7.29 -3.98 28.56
N ASP A 478 6.30 -4.83 28.76
CA ASP A 478 6.17 -5.73 29.90
C ASP A 478 7.14 -6.93 29.82
N GLU A 479 7.67 -7.21 28.63
CA GLU A 479 8.69 -8.22 28.38
C GLU A 479 10.09 -7.84 28.90
N LEU A 480 10.36 -6.54 29.09
CA LEU A 480 11.65 -6.07 29.58
C LEU A 480 11.83 -6.39 31.07
N THR A 481 13.06 -6.51 31.52
CA THR A 481 13.39 -6.59 32.95
C THR A 481 13.24 -5.22 33.62
N ASP A 482 13.10 -5.22 34.95
CA ASP A 482 13.04 -3.97 35.73
C ASP A 482 14.30 -3.12 35.54
N ASP A 483 15.46 -3.75 35.42
CA ASP A 483 16.73 -3.07 35.18
C ASP A 483 16.78 -2.43 33.79
N GLU A 484 16.39 -3.14 32.74
CA GLU A 484 16.30 -2.60 31.38
C GLU A 484 15.34 -1.41 31.28
N ARG A 485 14.15 -1.51 31.90
CA ARG A 485 13.20 -0.38 31.98
C ARG A 485 13.81 0.82 32.70
N THR A 486 14.53 0.57 33.79
CA THR A 486 15.20 1.63 34.56
C THR A 486 16.31 2.29 33.75
N GLN A 487 17.09 1.52 32.99
CA GLN A 487 18.12 2.04 32.09
C GLN A 487 17.52 2.91 30.98
N LEU A 488 16.45 2.44 30.32
CA LEU A 488 15.72 3.22 29.31
C LEU A 488 15.14 4.51 29.89
N ALA A 489 14.59 4.45 31.10
CA ALA A 489 14.03 5.62 31.76
C ALA A 489 15.11 6.68 32.09
N ARG A 490 16.31 6.25 32.52
CA ARG A 490 17.45 7.16 32.73
C ARG A 490 17.89 7.82 31.42
N GLU A 491 17.97 7.05 30.33
CA GLU A 491 18.33 7.58 29.01
C GLU A 491 17.32 8.63 28.52
N VAL A 492 16.03 8.37 28.70
CA VAL A 492 14.95 9.32 28.36
C VAL A 492 15.08 10.62 29.16
N LEU A 493 15.35 10.53 30.46
CA LEU A 493 15.58 11.71 31.31
C LEU A 493 16.88 12.45 30.94
N GLN A 494 17.91 11.73 30.49
CA GLN A 494 19.13 12.32 29.97
C GLN A 494 18.86 13.14 28.70
N PHE A 495 18.10 12.62 27.73
CA PHE A 495 17.73 13.41 26.54
C PHE A 495 17.00 14.70 26.88
N ARG A 496 16.15 14.66 27.92
CA ARG A 496 15.47 15.87 28.42
C ARG A 496 16.47 16.89 28.96
N ARG A 497 17.43 16.45 29.78
CA ARG A 497 18.49 17.30 30.32
C ARG A 497 19.31 17.94 29.20
N GLU A 498 19.75 17.14 28.24
CA GLU A 498 20.53 17.63 27.08
C GLU A 498 19.73 18.58 26.19
N GLY A 499 18.43 18.30 25.97
CA GLY A 499 17.54 19.14 25.18
C GLY A 499 17.30 20.50 25.79
N VAL A 500 16.99 20.53 27.10
CA VAL A 500 16.83 21.78 27.86
C VAL A 500 18.13 22.58 27.85
N ARG A 501 19.28 21.94 28.13
CA ARG A 501 20.59 22.62 28.07
C ARG A 501 20.84 23.27 26.71
N ALA A 502 20.59 22.53 25.63
CA ALA A 502 20.75 23.02 24.27
C ALA A 502 19.79 24.19 23.95
N GLN A 503 18.56 24.16 24.48
CA GLN A 503 17.58 25.24 24.33
C GLN A 503 18.02 26.51 25.06
N VAL A 504 18.53 26.41 26.29
CA VAL A 504 19.06 27.55 27.06
C VAL A 504 20.22 28.19 26.30
N VAL A 505 21.20 27.39 25.89
CA VAL A 505 22.36 27.88 25.10
C VAL A 505 21.92 28.54 23.79
N ARG A 506 20.93 27.97 23.08
CA ARG A 506 20.40 28.59 21.85
C ARG A 506 19.76 29.95 22.14
N THR A 507 18.99 30.06 23.22
CA THR A 507 18.29 31.30 23.59
C THR A 507 19.29 32.41 23.95
N LEU A 508 20.30 32.11 24.75
CA LEU A 508 21.37 33.07 25.10
C LEU A 508 22.10 33.56 23.84
N ARG A 509 22.39 32.66 22.89
CA ARG A 509 23.01 33.04 21.61
C ARG A 509 22.12 33.95 20.76
N GLU A 510 20.83 33.67 20.69
CA GLU A 510 19.86 34.49 19.95
C GLU A 510 19.69 35.88 20.57
N GLN A 511 19.92 36.00 21.87
CA GLN A 511 19.87 37.26 22.62
C GLN A 511 21.22 37.98 22.69
N GLU A 512 22.26 37.42 22.06
CA GLU A 512 23.64 37.94 22.10
C GLU A 512 24.20 38.06 23.54
N GLU A 513 23.75 37.20 24.46
CA GLU A 513 24.23 37.14 25.84
C GLU A 513 25.47 36.23 25.98
N GLU A 514 26.27 36.46 27.02
CA GLU A 514 27.43 35.62 27.34
C GLU A 514 26.97 34.26 27.85
N ILE A 515 27.59 33.18 27.35
CA ILE A 515 27.24 31.81 27.76
C ILE A 515 28.13 31.41 28.93
N ASP A 516 27.60 31.49 30.14
CA ASP A 516 28.20 30.88 31.33
C ASP A 516 27.67 29.43 31.49
N ASP A 517 28.57 28.45 31.36
CA ASP A 517 28.22 27.04 31.50
C ASP A 517 27.63 26.70 32.89
N ALA A 518 28.03 27.42 33.95
CA ALA A 518 27.51 27.18 35.30
C ALA A 518 26.05 27.65 35.43
N GLU A 519 25.72 28.82 34.86
CA GLU A 519 24.35 29.34 34.83
C GLU A 519 23.45 28.45 33.94
N VAL A 520 23.97 28.01 32.80
CA VAL A 520 23.27 27.05 31.91
C VAL A 520 22.95 25.75 32.65
N ASP A 521 23.91 25.22 33.41
CA ASP A 521 23.72 23.98 34.17
C ASP A 521 22.73 24.19 35.33
N GLU A 522 22.76 25.33 36.02
CA GLU A 522 21.78 25.69 37.08
C GLU A 522 20.35 25.76 36.53
N ILE A 523 20.14 26.45 35.39
CA ILE A 523 18.82 26.53 34.74
C ILE A 523 18.37 25.15 34.28
N THR A 524 19.29 24.35 33.73
CA THR A 524 19.00 22.98 33.28
C THR A 524 18.58 22.10 34.46
N ASP A 525 19.30 22.17 35.58
CA ASP A 525 18.99 21.45 36.81
C ASP A 525 17.62 21.85 37.36
N PHE A 526 17.37 23.15 37.48
CA PHE A 526 16.09 23.67 37.96
C PHE A 526 14.91 23.21 37.10
N THR A 527 15.08 23.15 35.78
CA THR A 527 14.01 22.80 34.83
C THR A 527 13.79 21.30 34.68
N THR A 528 14.80 20.47 34.97
CA THR A 528 14.76 19.02 34.70
C THR A 528 14.76 18.15 35.96
N THR A 529 15.01 18.72 37.12
CA THR A 529 14.94 18.00 38.39
C THR A 529 13.49 17.86 38.85
N ALA A 530 13.09 16.64 39.15
CA ALA A 530 11.77 16.33 39.67
C ALA A 530 11.51 17.05 41.00
N GLY A 531 10.35 17.71 41.12
CA GLY A 531 9.89 18.35 42.34
C GLY A 531 9.36 17.35 43.38
N GLU A 532 8.69 17.87 44.41
CA GLU A 532 8.03 17.04 45.42
C GLU A 532 6.98 16.11 44.79
N VAL A 533 7.02 14.83 45.15
CA VAL A 533 6.04 13.83 44.68
C VAL A 533 4.68 14.11 45.31
N VAL A 534 3.64 14.18 44.49
CA VAL A 534 2.27 14.41 44.97
C VAL A 534 1.81 13.20 45.77
N HIS A 535 1.41 13.46 47.02
CA HIS A 535 0.77 12.45 47.85
C HIS A 535 -0.62 12.10 47.31
N VAL A 536 -0.80 10.87 46.85
CA VAL A 536 -2.11 10.34 46.43
C VAL A 536 -2.84 9.79 47.65
N PRO A 537 -4.02 10.33 48.02
CA PRO A 537 -4.82 9.79 49.11
C PRO A 537 -5.36 8.39 48.75
N GLN A 538 -5.80 7.62 49.74
CA GLN A 538 -6.45 6.34 49.49
C GLN A 538 -7.80 6.56 48.78
N ILE A 539 -7.99 5.95 47.61
CA ILE A 539 -9.21 6.10 46.79
C ILE A 539 -9.98 4.77 46.79
N VAL A 540 -11.03 4.68 47.63
CA VAL A 540 -11.89 3.50 47.74
C VAL A 540 -13.17 3.65 46.91
N PRO A 541 -13.80 2.55 46.43
CA PRO A 541 -15.06 2.61 45.68
C PRO A 541 -16.11 3.49 46.36
N ALA A 542 -16.78 4.32 45.56
CA ALA A 542 -17.74 5.32 46.02
C ALA A 542 -19.19 4.84 45.90
N ASP A 543 -20.05 5.31 46.80
CA ASP A 543 -21.50 5.18 46.68
C ASP A 543 -22.09 6.22 45.71
N SER A 544 -23.38 6.08 45.40
CA SER A 544 -24.07 6.99 44.46
C SER A 544 -24.09 8.44 44.93
N ALA A 545 -24.16 8.68 46.25
CA ALA A 545 -24.12 10.03 46.82
C ALA A 545 -22.76 10.70 46.62
N THR A 546 -21.67 9.95 46.81
CA THR A 546 -20.30 10.42 46.58
C THR A 546 -20.05 10.72 45.10
N ILE A 547 -20.55 9.87 44.20
CA ILE A 547 -20.49 10.09 42.75
C ILE A 547 -21.27 11.35 42.35
N ALA A 548 -22.47 11.57 42.90
CA ALA A 548 -23.27 12.77 42.63
C ALA A 548 -22.54 14.06 43.04
N ARG A 549 -21.89 14.07 44.22
CA ARG A 549 -21.05 15.19 44.66
C ARG A 549 -19.81 15.38 43.76
N GLY A 550 -19.26 14.28 43.25
CA GLY A 550 -18.18 14.35 42.26
C GLY A 550 -18.61 15.03 40.96
N LYS A 551 -19.86 14.83 40.52
CA LYS A 551 -20.44 15.55 39.37
C LYS A 551 -20.55 17.05 39.64
N GLU A 552 -20.95 17.44 40.85
CA GLU A 552 -21.00 18.86 41.23
C GLU A 552 -19.61 19.50 41.13
N THR A 553 -18.56 18.84 41.63
CA THR A 553 -17.17 19.28 41.50
C THR A 553 -16.73 19.36 40.03
N TYR A 554 -17.09 18.36 39.21
CA TYR A 554 -16.78 18.33 37.77
C TYR A 554 -17.34 19.55 37.02
N LEU A 555 -18.59 19.93 37.32
CA LEU A 555 -19.23 21.10 36.74
C LEU A 555 -18.62 22.41 37.29
N ALA A 556 -18.39 22.48 38.60
CA ALA A 556 -17.85 23.67 39.26
C ALA A 556 -16.43 24.03 38.80
N LEU A 557 -15.59 23.03 38.50
CA LEU A 557 -14.24 23.22 37.96
C LEU A 557 -14.22 23.48 36.44
N GLY A 558 -15.39 23.48 35.78
CA GLY A 558 -15.48 23.72 34.34
C GLY A 558 -14.99 22.56 33.47
N CYS A 559 -14.83 21.35 34.01
CA CYS A 559 -14.39 20.18 33.24
C CYS A 559 -15.30 19.89 32.04
N ALA A 560 -16.60 20.17 32.19
CA ALA A 560 -17.61 20.01 31.14
C ALA A 560 -17.37 20.89 29.91
N HIS A 561 -16.59 21.98 30.01
CA HIS A 561 -16.28 22.84 28.86
C HIS A 561 -15.52 22.11 27.76
N CYS A 562 -14.63 21.17 28.15
CA CYS A 562 -13.84 20.36 27.22
C CYS A 562 -14.34 18.92 27.15
N HIS A 563 -14.78 18.34 28.27
CA HIS A 563 -15.17 16.92 28.34
C HIS A 563 -16.67 16.69 28.20
N GLY A 564 -17.49 17.74 28.07
CA GLY A 564 -18.96 17.65 28.01
C GLY A 564 -19.57 17.30 29.37
N GLU A 565 -20.88 17.51 29.55
CA GLU A 565 -21.55 17.14 30.81
C GLU A 565 -21.60 15.62 31.04
N ASP A 566 -21.58 14.85 29.95
CA ASP A 566 -21.66 13.39 29.94
C ASP A 566 -20.29 12.69 29.82
N GLY A 567 -19.20 13.45 29.67
CA GLY A 567 -17.84 12.94 29.54
C GLY A 567 -17.42 12.54 28.13
N THR A 568 -18.29 12.69 27.12
CA THR A 568 -17.99 12.27 25.73
C THR A 568 -17.15 13.29 24.95
N GLY A 569 -16.95 14.50 25.49
CA GLY A 569 -16.13 15.56 24.90
C GLY A 569 -16.94 16.66 24.18
N VAL A 570 -16.42 17.88 24.23
CA VAL A 570 -16.85 19.04 23.41
C VAL A 570 -15.71 19.35 22.43
N TRP A 571 -16.01 19.39 21.13
CA TRP A 571 -14.99 19.35 20.07
C TRP A 571 -14.93 20.61 19.19
N ASP A 572 -15.81 21.57 19.44
CA ASP A 572 -15.96 22.78 18.62
C ASP A 572 -14.77 23.74 18.80
N THR A 573 -14.10 23.69 19.95
CA THR A 573 -12.92 24.52 20.24
C THR A 573 -11.65 23.76 19.91
N PRO A 574 -10.85 24.19 18.91
CA PRO A 574 -9.60 23.53 18.58
C PRO A 574 -8.56 23.80 19.68
N LEU A 575 -8.22 22.74 20.40
CA LEU A 575 -7.18 22.70 21.43
C LEU A 575 -5.85 22.21 20.85
N TYR A 576 -4.76 22.86 21.24
CA TYR A 576 -3.40 22.55 20.80
C TYR A 576 -2.46 22.37 21.99
N ASP A 577 -1.44 21.53 21.82
CA ASP A 577 -0.35 21.44 22.77
C ASP A 577 0.67 22.58 22.61
N GLU A 578 1.66 22.61 23.50
CA GLU A 578 2.77 23.58 23.46
C GLU A 578 3.61 23.56 22.18
N SER A 579 3.46 22.52 21.35
CA SER A 579 4.13 22.39 20.05
C SER A 579 3.14 22.62 18.89
N GLU A 580 2.01 23.26 19.18
CA GLU A 580 0.96 23.60 18.22
C GLU A 580 0.32 22.38 17.54
N ARG A 581 0.40 21.20 18.16
CA ARG A 581 -0.24 19.98 17.65
C ARG A 581 -1.63 19.81 18.24
N PRO A 582 -2.61 19.29 17.47
CA PRO A 582 -3.94 19.00 18.00
C PRO A 582 -3.88 18.17 19.29
N ALA A 583 -4.50 18.69 20.34
CA ALA A 583 -4.57 18.09 21.66
C ALA A 583 -6.03 17.99 22.13
N PRO A 584 -6.88 17.20 21.42
CA PRO A 584 -8.29 17.05 21.77
C PRO A 584 -8.45 16.53 23.21
N PRO A 585 -9.51 16.95 23.93
CA PRO A 585 -9.84 16.35 25.22
C PRO A 585 -10.11 14.85 25.05
N ARG A 586 -10.04 14.07 26.12
CA ARG A 586 -10.30 12.63 26.05
C ARG A 586 -11.79 12.34 26.25
N ASP A 587 -12.36 11.47 25.42
CA ASP A 587 -13.66 10.85 25.69
C ASP A 587 -13.51 9.94 26.91
N LEU A 588 -14.05 10.37 28.05
CA LEU A 588 -13.94 9.67 29.34
C LEU A 588 -14.82 8.42 29.41
N VAL A 589 -15.78 8.31 28.50
CA VAL A 589 -16.77 7.23 28.46
C VAL A 589 -16.19 6.05 27.68
N HIS A 590 -15.79 6.28 26.42
CA HIS A 590 -15.48 5.20 25.47
C HIS A 590 -13.99 4.98 25.21
N GLU A 591 -13.12 5.98 25.41
CA GLU A 591 -11.72 5.86 25.04
C GLU A 591 -10.82 5.40 26.22
N PRO A 592 -9.67 4.77 25.92
CA PRO A 592 -8.68 4.45 26.94
C PRO A 592 -7.98 5.71 27.46
N LEU A 593 -7.84 5.84 28.78
CA LEU A 593 -7.16 6.96 29.42
C LEU A 593 -5.64 6.80 29.31
N LYS A 594 -4.94 7.89 28.95
CA LYS A 594 -3.51 7.86 28.59
C LYS A 594 -2.59 7.37 29.71
N GLY A 595 -2.95 7.68 30.96
CA GLY A 595 -2.24 7.24 32.17
C GLY A 595 -2.72 5.91 32.75
N GLY A 596 -3.78 5.30 32.20
CA GLY A 596 -4.47 4.17 32.81
C GLY A 596 -5.80 4.57 33.48
N ASN A 597 -6.59 3.58 33.89
CA ASN A 597 -7.93 3.75 34.48
C ASN A 597 -7.95 3.55 36.02
N GLU A 598 -6.76 3.37 36.59
CA GLU A 598 -6.52 3.29 38.02
C GLU A 598 -6.89 4.64 38.67
N PRO A 599 -7.61 4.65 39.80
CA PRO A 599 -8.04 5.89 40.43
C PRO A 599 -6.87 6.82 40.79
N GLU A 600 -5.73 6.26 41.17
CA GLU A 600 -4.50 6.99 41.49
C GLU A 600 -3.95 7.70 40.24
N SER A 601 -3.98 7.04 39.08
CA SER A 601 -3.52 7.62 37.82
C SER A 601 -4.42 8.78 37.37
N ILE A 602 -5.74 8.60 37.48
CA ILE A 602 -6.72 9.66 37.19
C ILE A 602 -6.53 10.84 38.16
N TYR A 603 -6.34 10.56 39.45
CA TYR A 603 -6.06 11.59 40.45
C TYR A 603 -4.86 12.43 40.06
N LEU A 604 -3.75 11.80 39.67
CA LEU A 604 -2.53 12.49 39.22
C LEU A 604 -2.78 13.36 37.98
N ARG A 605 -3.60 12.90 37.02
CA ARG A 605 -3.95 13.70 35.82
C ARG A 605 -4.83 14.91 36.11
N ILE A 606 -5.52 14.91 37.25
CA ILE A 606 -6.35 16.04 37.68
C ILE A 606 -5.53 17.00 38.54
N VAL A 607 -4.85 16.49 39.57
CA VAL A 607 -4.12 17.33 40.53
C VAL A 607 -2.86 17.97 39.92
N VAL A 608 -2.15 17.25 39.04
CA VAL A 608 -0.98 17.77 38.31
C VAL A 608 -1.38 18.36 36.96
N GLY A 609 -2.51 17.91 36.39
CA GLY A 609 -2.88 18.17 35.01
C GLY A 609 -2.19 17.23 34.03
N MET A 610 -2.15 17.64 32.76
CA MET A 610 -1.30 17.00 31.75
C MET A 610 -0.33 18.04 31.18
N PRO A 611 0.93 18.08 31.67
CA PRO A 611 1.90 19.10 31.29
C PRO A 611 2.06 19.25 29.76
N GLY A 612 2.20 20.50 29.32
CA GLY A 612 2.24 20.92 27.92
C GLY A 612 0.92 20.77 27.14
N THR A 613 -0.20 20.40 27.77
CA THR A 613 -1.54 20.36 27.13
C THR A 613 -2.45 21.44 27.73
N PRO A 614 -3.61 21.71 27.10
CA PRO A 614 -4.63 22.55 27.71
C PRO A 614 -5.31 21.96 28.96
N HIS A 615 -5.04 20.71 29.34
CA HIS A 615 -5.64 20.12 30.53
C HIS A 615 -4.95 20.66 31.80
N PRO A 616 -5.64 21.52 32.58
CA PRO A 616 -5.01 22.27 33.66
C PRO A 616 -4.72 21.41 34.88
N SER A 617 -3.89 21.95 35.76
CA SER A 617 -3.69 21.45 37.13
C SER A 617 -4.80 21.94 38.05
N ALA A 618 -5.29 21.06 38.91
CA ALA A 618 -6.24 21.36 39.98
C ALA A 618 -5.59 21.23 41.38
N SER A 619 -4.30 21.54 41.51
CA SER A 619 -3.53 21.39 42.75
C SER A 619 -4.05 22.25 43.92
N ASN A 620 -4.81 23.29 43.63
CA ASN A 620 -5.45 24.17 44.62
C ASN A 620 -6.80 23.62 45.15
N VAL A 621 -7.28 22.50 44.62
CA VAL A 621 -8.55 21.88 45.04
C VAL A 621 -8.31 20.93 46.21
N PRO A 622 -9.14 20.95 47.25
CA PRO A 622 -9.02 20.02 48.38
C PRO A 622 -9.04 18.55 47.95
N ALA A 623 -8.14 17.74 48.52
CA ALA A 623 -7.97 16.33 48.13
C ALA A 623 -9.26 15.50 48.22
N ASN A 624 -10.12 15.75 49.20
CA ASN A 624 -11.41 15.07 49.35
C ASN A 624 -12.39 15.39 48.22
N GLU A 625 -12.31 16.57 47.60
CA GLU A 625 -13.11 16.93 46.43
C GLU A 625 -12.55 16.28 45.17
N LEU A 626 -11.21 16.28 45.02
CA LEU A 626 -10.53 15.57 43.93
C LEU A 626 -10.82 14.06 43.94
N VAL A 627 -10.83 13.42 45.11
CA VAL A 627 -11.21 12.01 45.25
C VAL A 627 -12.64 11.76 44.75
N ARG A 628 -13.59 12.64 45.06
CA ARG A 628 -14.97 12.53 44.55
C ARG A 628 -15.05 12.72 43.05
N LEU A 629 -14.29 13.68 42.53
CA LEU A 629 -14.19 13.94 41.09
C LEU A 629 -13.63 12.73 40.34
N VAL A 630 -12.57 12.11 40.84
CA VAL A 630 -12.02 10.85 40.30
C VAL A 630 -13.10 9.77 40.23
N GLN A 631 -13.89 9.61 41.30
CA GLN A 631 -14.96 8.61 41.34
C GLN A 631 -16.07 8.91 40.34
N TYR A 632 -16.42 10.18 40.15
CA TYR A 632 -17.34 10.57 39.09
C TYR A 632 -16.78 10.23 37.70
N CYS A 633 -15.54 10.63 37.38
CA CYS A 633 -14.92 10.31 36.10
C CYS A 633 -14.89 8.80 35.83
N ARG A 634 -14.57 7.98 36.83
CA ARG A 634 -14.60 6.51 36.73
C ARG A 634 -16.01 5.97 36.50
N SER A 635 -17.04 6.58 37.08
CA SER A 635 -18.44 6.18 36.89
C SER A 635 -18.96 6.41 35.46
N LEU A 636 -18.31 7.29 34.69
CA LEU A 636 -18.65 7.56 33.29
C LEU A 636 -18.12 6.46 32.35
N SER A 637 -17.04 5.78 32.73
CA SER A 637 -16.34 4.79 31.91
C SER A 637 -17.23 3.61 31.52
N ARG A 638 -17.24 3.26 30.23
CA ARG A 638 -17.93 2.09 29.67
C ARG A 638 -16.94 1.09 29.06
N GLU A 639 -17.34 -0.18 29.06
CA GLU A 639 -16.61 -1.28 28.43
C GLU A 639 -17.46 -1.92 27.30
N PRO A 640 -16.84 -2.42 26.22
CA PRO A 640 -15.41 -2.36 25.93
C PRO A 640 -14.95 -0.97 25.48
N LYS A 641 -13.69 -0.62 25.77
CA LYS A 641 -13.07 0.61 25.25
C LYS A 641 -12.92 0.60 23.73
N ARG A 642 -13.16 1.75 23.10
CA ARG A 642 -12.88 2.02 21.69
C ARG A 642 -11.39 2.24 21.50
N VAL A 643 -10.73 1.26 20.88
CA VAL A 643 -9.31 1.35 20.48
C VAL A 643 -9.25 1.69 19.00
N LEU A 644 -8.55 2.77 18.66
CA LEU A 644 -8.43 3.26 17.30
C LEU A 644 -6.99 3.08 16.80
N ASN A 645 -6.84 2.62 15.56
CA ASN A 645 -5.56 2.62 14.86
C ASN A 645 -5.12 4.06 14.49
N ASN A 646 -3.91 4.24 13.95
CA ASN A 646 -3.38 5.57 13.62
C ASN A 646 -4.24 6.34 12.60
N HIS A 647 -4.73 5.64 11.57
CA HIS A 647 -5.58 6.23 10.54
C HIS A 647 -6.93 6.64 11.13
N GLU A 648 -7.58 5.75 11.88
CA GLU A 648 -8.84 6.03 12.54
C GLU A 648 -8.72 7.19 13.54
N ARG A 649 -7.66 7.27 14.34
CA ARG A 649 -7.42 8.41 15.24
C ARG A 649 -7.30 9.73 14.45
N THR A 650 -6.61 9.69 13.31
CA THR A 650 -6.41 10.85 12.45
C THR A 650 -7.72 11.32 11.82
N VAL A 651 -8.49 10.38 11.24
CA VAL A 651 -9.79 10.64 10.63
C VAL A 651 -10.79 11.13 11.66
N GLU A 652 -10.87 10.46 12.82
CA GLU A 652 -11.78 10.84 13.91
C GLU A 652 -11.46 12.24 14.43
N THR A 653 -10.18 12.57 14.63
CA THR A 653 -9.77 13.92 15.05
C THR A 653 -10.16 14.95 13.98
N SER A 654 -9.89 14.65 12.71
CA SER A 654 -10.22 15.56 11.59
C SER A 654 -11.73 15.74 11.41
N ARG A 655 -12.53 14.70 11.64
CA ARG A 655 -14.01 14.75 11.62
C ARG A 655 -14.58 15.59 12.76
N ARG A 656 -13.97 15.50 13.95
CA ARG A 656 -14.40 16.24 15.14
C ARG A 656 -14.16 17.74 14.98
N ASN A 657 -13.10 18.16 14.29
CA ASN A 657 -12.88 19.56 13.97
C ASN A 657 -12.10 19.74 12.64
N PRO A 658 -12.70 20.33 11.59
CA PRO A 658 -12.05 20.50 10.29
C PRO A 658 -10.75 21.32 10.34
N LEU A 659 -10.60 22.23 11.30
CA LEU A 659 -9.38 23.04 11.45
C LEU A 659 -8.16 22.19 11.84
N TRP A 660 -8.38 21.04 12.47
CA TRP A 660 -7.29 20.10 12.76
C TRP A 660 -6.82 19.33 11.53
N ALA A 661 -7.64 19.17 10.49
CA ALA A 661 -7.21 18.53 9.25
C ALA A 661 -6.04 19.30 8.61
N PHE A 662 -6.09 20.63 8.63
CA PHE A 662 -5.01 21.49 8.15
C PHE A 662 -3.72 21.33 8.98
N ALA A 663 -3.82 21.39 10.31
CA ALA A 663 -2.68 21.22 11.21
C ALA A 663 -2.04 19.82 11.15
N ILE A 664 -2.84 18.77 10.91
CA ILE A 664 -2.33 17.40 10.74
C ILE A 664 -1.60 17.26 9.40
N SER A 665 -2.17 17.84 8.32
CA SER A 665 -1.59 17.78 6.97
C SER A 665 -0.27 18.54 6.82
N SER A 666 -0.13 19.72 7.45
CA SER A 666 1.11 20.50 7.42
C SER A 666 2.27 19.83 8.15
N GLN A 667 1.97 18.92 9.08
CA GLN A 667 2.96 18.20 9.89
C GLN A 667 3.37 16.84 9.30
N SER A 668 2.60 16.28 8.36
CA SER A 668 2.94 15.02 7.67
C SER A 668 3.93 15.18 6.53
N GLY A 669 4.33 16.42 6.20
CA GLY A 669 5.18 16.70 5.03
C GLY A 669 4.48 16.41 3.69
N VAL A 670 3.16 16.31 3.71
CA VAL A 670 2.32 16.09 2.52
C VAL A 670 1.61 17.42 2.23
N PRO A 671 1.81 18.06 1.06
CA PRO A 671 1.11 19.30 0.72
C PRO A 671 -0.41 19.09 0.68
N TRP A 672 -1.13 20.03 1.29
CA TRP A 672 -2.61 20.10 1.32
C TRP A 672 -3.26 20.23 -0.07
N GLU A 673 -2.47 20.53 -1.10
CA GLU A 673 -2.94 20.87 -2.45
C GLU A 673 -3.46 19.65 -3.25
N SER A 674 -3.36 18.43 -2.72
CA SER A 674 -3.76 17.22 -3.45
C SER A 674 -5.21 16.77 -3.24
N ARG A 675 -6.03 17.37 -2.36
CA ARG A 675 -7.44 16.95 -2.18
C ARG A 675 -8.36 18.09 -1.71
N GLN A 676 -9.05 18.76 -2.64
CA GLN A 676 -10.32 19.43 -2.31
C GLN A 676 -11.42 19.10 -3.31
N GLY A 677 -12.47 18.51 -2.74
CA GLY A 677 -13.82 18.45 -3.28
C GLY A 677 -14.79 18.44 -2.10
N LEU A 678 -14.98 19.58 -1.43
CA LEU A 678 -16.18 19.84 -0.62
C LEU A 678 -16.65 21.28 -0.86
N PRO A 679 -17.96 21.52 -1.01
CA PRO A 679 -18.51 22.81 -1.37
C PRO A 679 -18.59 23.77 -0.18
N ASP A 680 -18.46 25.07 -0.48
CA ASP A 680 -18.80 26.18 0.41
C ASP A 680 -20.15 25.96 1.11
N ARG A 681 -20.15 25.88 2.44
CA ARG A 681 -21.17 26.47 3.34
C ARG A 681 -20.64 26.73 4.74
#